data_AF-S5TIT5-F1
#
_entry.id   AF-S5TIT5-F1
#
_cell.length_a   1.000
_cell.length_b   1.000
_cell.length_c   1.000
_cell.angle_alpha   90.00
_cell.angle_beta   90.00
_cell.angle_gamma   90.00
#
_symmetry.space_group_name_H-M   'P 1'
#
loop_
_entity.id
_entity.type
_entity.pdbx_description
1 polymer ?
#
loop_
_entity_poly.entity_id
_entity_poly.type
_entity_poly.pdbx_seq_one_letter_code
_entity_poly.pdbx_strand_id
1 'polypeptide(L)'
;MTEYALALRAHTGGRVAHPGEELAEGPVHVTFTDHLFGADPDAAVAAVLTQVGDRPLSVSFHDVPQTQEGERRFARRSRAYLRLAEAADLAVVNSRHEAEFFTTAGIDVAVVHLPLPAAPARRATPQPGSVGILGFIYPGKGHADVLAAVPELTVRALGGFSAGHERLSEELSGLEVTGYLPDAQLWEEMDRIHVPVCAHRHFSASGSLMRWIAAGRRVLVPDSPYTREIADLWPGQIVLVDDWREAILAAAADPEFAEPVVAPTDWGWVEVSRRWRELWDDVFRPWLRGNRRPVPEAQAPAVSVVIPYFNDPAGLREVLAGVAASDFDGEVEVIVADDGSTVPPEVTSPLPVRVVRQEDRGFRAAAARNLGAAHARHPVVVFLDGDTVPAPGYLSAASRWVAAQERAVVVGARRQDGAEPGWLREAWADTDDLERADETSWRFVLSSVLTCSARFFHEIGGFDDSMVGYGGEDWEFGWRAWNAGGVFIHEPQAVAAHREDDWAARRSAHDGLSVAGVAEKNAESQALAHRITHPIARPPGVVFSDADVVVTLAEAVTAAAPGVAERVIVSWLGAGDTQVRVAEAAGMFAADPRVGPQARGRVRVHLLHPVLAPEDLPGLIAAAESLGGVAEIVADGEVVATVTAPRVVGDDPARIAVRTERVSGPVRLERWFAQW
;
A
#
# COMPACT_ATOMS: atom_id res chain seq x y z
N MET A 1 -24.48 -1.54 -10.94
CA MET A 1 -23.36 -1.35 -9.99
C MET A 1 -23.93 -1.25 -8.59
N THR A 2 -23.31 -1.89 -7.60
CA THR A 2 -23.75 -1.82 -6.19
C THR A 2 -23.25 -0.55 -5.51
N GLU A 3 -23.92 -0.12 -4.44
CA GLU A 3 -23.46 0.98 -3.58
C GLU A 3 -22.06 0.69 -3.01
N TYR A 4 -21.84 -0.56 -2.60
CA TYR A 4 -20.53 -1.03 -2.12
C TYR A 4 -19.43 -0.83 -3.16
N ALA A 5 -19.66 -1.19 -4.43
CA ALA A 5 -18.67 -1.01 -5.49
C ALA A 5 -18.32 0.47 -5.72
N LEU A 6 -19.33 1.34 -5.70
CA LEU A 6 -19.15 2.78 -5.85
C LEU A 6 -18.37 3.38 -4.68
N ALA A 7 -18.66 2.94 -3.46
CA ALA A 7 -17.98 3.39 -2.26
C ALA A 7 -16.55 2.85 -2.18
N LEU A 8 -16.33 1.57 -2.51
CA LEU A 8 -14.99 0.98 -2.60
C LEU A 8 -14.15 1.76 -3.61
N ARG A 9 -14.70 2.03 -4.80
CA ARG A 9 -14.06 2.87 -5.82
C ARG A 9 -13.74 4.28 -5.29
N ALA A 10 -14.66 4.92 -4.57
CA ALA A 10 -14.44 6.26 -4.02
C ALA A 10 -13.27 6.31 -3.02
N HIS A 11 -13.06 5.24 -2.25
CA HIS A 11 -12.03 5.19 -1.21
C HIS A 11 -10.71 4.53 -1.64
N THR A 12 -10.71 3.79 -2.76
CA THR A 12 -9.51 3.16 -3.34
C THR A 12 -8.98 3.88 -4.58
N GLY A 13 -9.78 4.71 -5.23
CA GLY A 13 -9.41 5.42 -6.46
C GLY A 13 -9.48 4.56 -7.73
N GLY A 14 -10.05 3.36 -7.67
CA GLY A 14 -10.18 2.47 -8.83
C GLY A 14 -10.95 3.10 -10.00
N ARG A 15 -10.57 2.74 -11.23
CA ARG A 15 -11.32 3.09 -12.44
C ARG A 15 -12.50 2.13 -12.62
N VAL A 16 -13.63 2.65 -13.06
CA VAL A 16 -14.84 1.87 -13.34
C VAL A 16 -14.95 1.68 -14.84
N ALA A 17 -15.21 0.45 -15.27
CA ALA A 17 -15.63 0.15 -16.63
C ALA A 17 -17.08 -0.34 -16.62
N HIS A 18 -17.86 0.10 -17.61
CA HIS A 18 -19.22 -0.37 -17.82
C HIS A 18 -19.24 -1.57 -18.81
N PRO A 19 -20.29 -2.41 -18.76
CA PRO A 19 -20.43 -3.50 -19.73
C PRO A 19 -20.36 -2.98 -21.17
N GLY A 20 -19.47 -3.56 -21.97
CA GLY A 20 -19.23 -3.17 -23.37
C GLY A 20 -18.13 -2.11 -23.56
N GLU A 21 -17.56 -1.57 -22.49
CA GLU A 21 -16.34 -0.74 -22.55
C GLU A 21 -15.09 -1.63 -22.59
N GLU A 22 -14.02 -1.10 -23.21
CA GLU A 22 -12.72 -1.75 -23.22
C GLU A 22 -12.05 -1.62 -21.84
N LEU A 23 -11.63 -2.75 -21.28
CA LEU A 23 -10.92 -2.77 -19.99
C LEU A 23 -9.48 -2.30 -20.17
N ALA A 24 -9.04 -1.41 -19.28
CA ALA A 24 -7.64 -1.00 -19.20
C ALA A 24 -6.71 -2.20 -18.93
N GLU A 25 -5.42 -2.04 -19.25
CA GLU A 25 -4.40 -3.02 -18.90
C GLU A 25 -4.27 -3.14 -17.37
N GLY A 26 -4.15 -4.37 -16.87
CA GLY A 26 -3.96 -4.68 -15.46
C GLY A 26 -5.07 -5.52 -14.81
N PRO A 27 -5.00 -5.72 -13.49
CA PRO A 27 -5.98 -6.47 -12.70
C PRO A 27 -7.37 -5.84 -12.75
N VAL A 28 -8.39 -6.69 -12.79
CA VAL A 28 -9.81 -6.30 -12.82
C VAL A 28 -10.47 -6.76 -11.53
N HIS A 29 -11.27 -5.88 -10.91
CA HIS A 29 -12.04 -6.24 -9.74
C HIS A 29 -13.55 -6.22 -9.98
N VAL A 30 -14.21 -7.26 -9.51
CA VAL A 30 -15.64 -7.48 -9.68
C VAL A 30 -16.32 -7.66 -8.31
N THR A 31 -17.28 -6.80 -8.02
CA THR A 31 -18.22 -7.02 -6.91
C THR A 31 -19.37 -7.88 -7.44
N PHE A 32 -19.35 -9.17 -7.13
CA PHE A 32 -20.19 -10.18 -7.79
C PHE A 32 -21.43 -10.55 -6.98
N THR A 33 -22.57 -10.55 -7.67
CA THR A 33 -23.77 -11.29 -7.28
C THR A 33 -24.52 -11.64 -8.57
N ASP A 34 -24.95 -12.89 -8.70
CA ASP A 34 -25.43 -13.48 -9.95
C ASP A 34 -26.53 -12.67 -10.65
N HIS A 35 -27.53 -12.20 -9.90
CA HIS A 35 -28.68 -11.47 -10.43
C HIS A 35 -28.34 -10.11 -11.09
N LEU A 36 -27.13 -9.57 -10.87
CA LEU A 36 -26.68 -8.33 -11.51
C LEU A 36 -25.96 -8.55 -12.84
N PHE A 37 -25.48 -9.77 -13.11
CA PHE A 37 -24.60 -10.05 -14.25
C PHE A 37 -25.22 -11.00 -15.29
N GLY A 38 -26.35 -11.64 -14.99
CA GLY A 38 -27.01 -12.53 -15.95
C GLY A 38 -28.42 -12.94 -15.54
N ALA A 39 -29.11 -13.59 -16.48
CA ALA A 39 -30.46 -14.14 -16.25
C ALA A 39 -30.45 -15.35 -15.31
N ASP A 40 -29.30 -16.01 -15.18
CA ASP A 40 -29.06 -17.12 -14.26
C ASP A 40 -27.58 -17.14 -13.82
N PRO A 41 -27.22 -17.91 -12.77
CA PRO A 41 -25.88 -17.90 -12.19
C PRO A 41 -24.77 -18.32 -13.17
N ASP A 42 -25.04 -19.30 -14.06
CA ASP A 42 -24.03 -19.77 -15.00
C ASP A 42 -23.76 -18.73 -16.10
N ALA A 43 -24.83 -18.09 -16.59
CA ALA A 43 -24.75 -16.99 -17.55
C ALA A 43 -24.02 -15.78 -16.95
N ALA A 44 -24.30 -15.44 -15.69
CA ALA A 44 -23.63 -14.36 -14.97
C ALA A 44 -22.12 -14.55 -14.88
N VAL A 45 -21.67 -15.74 -14.47
CA VAL A 45 -20.23 -16.05 -14.38
C VAL A 45 -19.58 -16.09 -15.76
N ALA A 46 -20.26 -16.66 -16.77
CA ALA A 46 -19.73 -16.67 -18.14
C ALA A 46 -19.53 -15.25 -18.70
N ALA A 47 -20.46 -14.34 -18.41
CA ALA A 47 -20.34 -12.94 -18.83
C ALA A 47 -19.12 -12.25 -18.19
N VAL A 48 -18.90 -12.46 -16.89
CA VAL A 48 -17.74 -11.91 -16.18
C VAL A 48 -16.42 -12.46 -16.76
N LEU A 49 -16.28 -13.78 -16.87
CA LEU A 49 -15.04 -14.40 -17.36
C LEU A 49 -14.74 -14.02 -18.82
N THR A 50 -15.77 -13.91 -19.66
CA THR A 50 -15.60 -13.47 -21.06
C THR A 50 -15.10 -12.03 -21.14
N GLN A 51 -15.63 -11.13 -20.31
CA GLN A 51 -15.24 -9.72 -20.31
C GLN A 51 -13.81 -9.53 -19.77
N VAL A 52 -13.43 -10.29 -18.74
CA VAL A 52 -12.10 -10.20 -18.11
C VAL A 52 -11.02 -10.80 -19.02
N GLY A 53 -11.29 -11.95 -19.65
CA GLY A 53 -10.32 -12.69 -20.46
C GLY A 53 -9.18 -13.25 -19.60
N ASP A 54 -7.95 -13.17 -20.08
CA ASP A 54 -6.75 -13.67 -19.38
C ASP A 54 -6.14 -12.66 -18.39
N ARG A 55 -6.89 -11.60 -18.04
CA ARG A 55 -6.43 -10.57 -17.10
C ARG A 55 -6.49 -11.10 -15.66
N PRO A 56 -5.60 -10.61 -14.77
CA PRO A 56 -5.71 -10.93 -13.35
C PRO A 56 -7.08 -10.49 -12.79
N LEU A 57 -7.70 -11.34 -11.99
CA LEU A 57 -9.08 -11.20 -11.53
C LEU A 57 -9.17 -11.20 -10.01
N SER A 58 -9.70 -10.12 -9.46
CA SER A 58 -10.17 -10.02 -8.07
C SER A 58 -11.70 -10.05 -8.02
N VAL A 59 -12.29 -10.82 -7.11
CA VAL A 59 -13.74 -10.91 -6.94
C VAL A 59 -14.11 -10.72 -5.47
N SER A 60 -15.05 -9.83 -5.17
CA SER A 60 -15.77 -9.82 -3.89
C SER A 60 -17.16 -10.42 -4.08
N PHE A 61 -17.45 -11.50 -3.36
CA PHE A 61 -18.74 -12.17 -3.42
C PHE A 61 -19.73 -11.55 -2.44
N HIS A 62 -20.90 -11.20 -2.97
CA HIS A 62 -22.08 -10.84 -2.19
C HIS A 62 -23.21 -11.83 -2.48
N ASP A 63 -24.09 -12.03 -1.49
CA ASP A 63 -25.20 -12.98 -1.58
C ASP A 63 -24.72 -14.42 -1.86
N VAL A 64 -23.79 -14.89 -1.02
CA VAL A 64 -23.17 -16.23 -1.14
C VAL A 64 -24.25 -17.31 -0.96
N PRO A 65 -24.27 -18.39 -1.78
CA PRO A 65 -25.33 -19.39 -1.74
C PRO A 65 -25.48 -20.11 -0.41
N GLN A 66 -26.73 -20.34 0.03
CA GLN A 66 -27.03 -21.04 1.28
C GLN A 66 -28.00 -22.22 1.06
N THR A 67 -27.82 -23.29 1.83
CA THR A 67 -28.64 -24.53 1.72
C THR A 67 -30.14 -24.28 1.91
N GLN A 68 -30.48 -23.26 2.70
CA GLN A 68 -31.83 -22.89 3.06
C GLN A 68 -32.60 -22.22 1.89
N GLU A 69 -31.93 -21.87 0.77
CA GLU A 69 -32.57 -21.44 -0.47
C GLU A 69 -33.28 -22.57 -1.24
N GLY A 70 -33.10 -23.82 -0.79
CA GLY A 70 -33.63 -25.03 -1.41
C GLY A 70 -32.59 -25.72 -2.30
N GLU A 71 -32.56 -27.05 -2.22
CA GLU A 71 -31.50 -27.92 -2.77
C GLU A 71 -31.14 -27.61 -4.23
N ARG A 72 -32.14 -27.47 -5.11
CA ARG A 72 -31.91 -27.20 -6.55
C ARG A 72 -31.32 -25.81 -6.79
N ARG A 73 -31.79 -24.80 -6.07
CA ARG A 73 -31.31 -23.42 -6.22
C ARG A 73 -29.90 -23.30 -5.67
N PHE A 74 -29.69 -23.82 -4.47
CA PHE A 74 -28.37 -23.90 -3.83
C PHE A 74 -27.37 -24.59 -4.76
N ALA A 75 -27.62 -25.84 -5.19
CA ALA A 75 -26.69 -26.58 -6.05
C ALA A 75 -26.31 -25.83 -7.34
N ARG A 76 -27.27 -25.16 -8.00
CA ARG A 76 -27.00 -24.39 -9.21
C ARG A 76 -26.14 -23.16 -8.93
N ARG A 77 -26.48 -22.36 -7.91
CA ARG A 77 -25.71 -21.16 -7.54
C ARG A 77 -24.32 -21.54 -7.05
N SER A 78 -24.21 -22.59 -6.23
CA SER A 78 -22.95 -23.05 -5.67
C SER A 78 -21.95 -23.40 -6.76
N ARG A 79 -22.37 -24.16 -7.78
CA ARG A 79 -21.51 -24.48 -8.93
C ARG A 79 -20.97 -23.22 -9.61
N ALA A 80 -21.81 -22.22 -9.82
CA ALA A 80 -21.40 -20.98 -10.48
C ALA A 80 -20.41 -20.17 -9.63
N TYR A 81 -20.71 -19.97 -8.34
CA TYR A 81 -19.87 -19.21 -7.43
C TYR A 81 -18.49 -19.86 -7.24
N LEU A 82 -18.44 -21.18 -7.06
CA LEU A 82 -17.18 -21.92 -6.96
C LEU A 82 -16.36 -21.81 -8.25
N ARG A 83 -16.99 -21.92 -9.43
CA ARG A 83 -16.32 -21.74 -10.73
C ARG A 83 -15.70 -20.34 -10.88
N LEU A 84 -16.39 -19.30 -10.41
CA LEU A 84 -15.84 -17.94 -10.46
C LEU A 84 -14.70 -17.76 -9.47
N ALA A 85 -14.80 -18.36 -8.27
CA ALA A 85 -13.76 -18.27 -7.25
C ALA A 85 -12.48 -19.01 -7.68
N GLU A 86 -12.60 -20.19 -8.32
CA GLU A 86 -11.47 -20.93 -8.89
C GLU A 86 -10.75 -20.16 -10.01
N ALA A 87 -11.46 -19.30 -10.72
CA ALA A 87 -10.92 -18.49 -11.80
C ALA A 87 -10.34 -17.15 -11.33
N ALA A 88 -10.57 -16.77 -10.06
CA ALA A 88 -10.07 -15.52 -9.50
C ALA A 88 -8.68 -15.72 -8.87
N ASP A 89 -7.76 -14.79 -9.10
CA ASP A 89 -6.48 -14.74 -8.39
C ASP A 89 -6.66 -14.26 -6.94
N LEU A 90 -7.71 -13.46 -6.68
CA LEU A 90 -8.09 -13.02 -5.34
C LEU A 90 -9.62 -13.09 -5.16
N ALA A 91 -10.09 -14.02 -4.34
CA ALA A 91 -11.49 -14.13 -3.94
C ALA A 91 -11.71 -13.62 -2.52
N VAL A 92 -12.76 -12.82 -2.32
CA VAL A 92 -13.07 -12.16 -1.04
C VAL A 92 -14.54 -12.29 -0.70
N VAL A 93 -14.84 -12.48 0.59
CA VAL A 93 -16.18 -12.49 1.17
C VAL A 93 -16.29 -11.51 2.34
N ASN A 94 -17.49 -11.28 2.88
CA ASN A 94 -17.71 -10.29 3.94
C ASN A 94 -17.78 -10.87 5.35
N SER A 95 -17.74 -12.18 5.51
CA SER A 95 -17.77 -12.86 6.80
C SER A 95 -17.03 -14.21 6.76
N ARG A 96 -16.57 -14.67 7.92
CA ARG A 96 -16.02 -16.02 8.10
C ARG A 96 -17.09 -17.06 7.80
N HIS A 97 -18.34 -16.81 8.16
CA HIS A 97 -19.46 -17.68 7.78
C HIS A 97 -19.58 -17.86 6.26
N GLU A 98 -19.46 -16.78 5.48
CA GLU A 98 -19.45 -16.87 4.02
C GLU A 98 -18.19 -17.57 3.49
N ALA A 99 -17.04 -17.42 4.17
CA ALA A 99 -15.80 -18.09 3.79
C ALA A 99 -15.89 -19.62 3.92
N GLU A 100 -16.64 -20.13 4.91
CA GLU A 100 -16.87 -21.56 5.11
C GLU A 100 -17.45 -22.25 3.85
N PHE A 101 -18.28 -21.53 3.08
CA PHE A 101 -18.85 -22.04 1.83
C PHE A 101 -17.76 -22.40 0.80
N PHE A 102 -16.73 -21.56 0.66
CA PHE A 102 -15.64 -21.75 -0.30
C PHE A 102 -14.55 -22.69 0.24
N THR A 103 -14.20 -22.55 1.53
CA THR A 103 -13.16 -23.38 2.15
C THR A 103 -13.58 -24.84 2.24
N THR A 104 -14.87 -25.14 2.41
CA THR A 104 -15.41 -26.52 2.32
C THR A 104 -15.19 -27.15 0.93
N ALA A 105 -15.11 -26.33 -0.12
CA ALA A 105 -14.79 -26.77 -1.47
C ALA A 105 -13.27 -26.76 -1.77
N GLY A 106 -12.42 -26.43 -0.80
CA GLY A 106 -10.97 -26.36 -0.96
C GLY A 106 -10.47 -25.07 -1.62
N ILE A 107 -11.29 -24.03 -1.70
CA ILE A 107 -10.92 -22.73 -2.26
C ILE A 107 -10.63 -21.76 -1.10
N ASP A 108 -9.45 -21.16 -1.11
CA ASP A 108 -9.08 -20.13 -0.15
C ASP A 108 -9.71 -18.78 -0.54
N VAL A 109 -10.26 -18.08 0.45
CA VAL A 109 -10.91 -16.77 0.26
C VAL A 109 -10.58 -15.85 1.42
N ALA A 110 -10.26 -14.59 1.13
CA ALA A 110 -10.03 -13.59 2.15
C ALA A 110 -11.36 -13.05 2.71
N VAL A 111 -11.33 -12.58 3.96
CA VAL A 111 -12.50 -11.96 4.61
C VAL A 111 -12.26 -10.46 4.77
N VAL A 112 -13.17 -9.65 4.21
CA VAL A 112 -13.21 -8.19 4.40
C VAL A 112 -14.62 -7.80 4.83
N HIS A 113 -14.80 -7.54 6.13
CA HIS A 113 -16.10 -7.15 6.67
C HIS A 113 -16.63 -5.86 6.05
N LEU A 114 -17.95 -5.77 5.87
CA LEU A 114 -18.59 -4.54 5.43
C LEU A 114 -18.40 -3.44 6.47
N PRO A 115 -18.13 -2.19 6.06
CA PRO A 115 -18.10 -1.06 6.98
C PRO A 115 -19.53 -0.69 7.40
N LEU A 116 -19.67 -0.05 8.56
CA LEU A 116 -20.94 0.54 8.94
C LEU A 116 -21.26 1.75 8.03
N PRO A 117 -22.50 1.91 7.56
CA PRO A 117 -22.92 3.12 6.85
C PRO A 117 -22.88 4.34 7.78
N ALA A 118 -22.68 5.53 7.22
CA ALA A 118 -22.74 6.77 8.00
C ALA A 118 -24.18 7.03 8.47
N ALA A 119 -24.39 7.01 9.80
CA ALA A 119 -25.69 7.30 10.41
C ALA A 119 -25.77 8.77 10.87
N PRO A 120 -26.88 9.47 10.62
CA PRO A 120 -27.09 10.81 11.16
C PRO A 120 -27.34 10.76 12.67
N ALA A 121 -27.16 11.90 13.34
CA ALA A 121 -27.56 12.04 14.73
C ALA A 121 -29.07 11.79 14.88
N ARG A 122 -29.43 11.02 15.93
CA ARG A 122 -30.82 10.67 16.27
C ARG A 122 -31.70 11.91 16.36
N ARG A 123 -32.87 11.88 15.72
CA ARG A 123 -33.84 13.00 15.64
C ARG A 123 -35.20 12.67 16.24
N ALA A 124 -35.54 11.39 16.42
CA ALA A 124 -36.82 10.98 17.00
C ALA A 124 -36.66 10.11 18.25
N THR A 125 -37.64 10.21 19.15
CA THR A 125 -37.78 9.33 20.30
C THR A 125 -38.51 8.06 19.88
N PRO A 126 -38.07 6.87 20.34
CA PRO A 126 -38.79 5.63 20.14
C PRO A 126 -40.23 5.70 20.62
N GLN A 127 -41.13 5.10 19.84
CA GLN A 127 -42.52 4.90 20.22
C GLN A 127 -42.61 3.62 21.07
N PRO A 128 -42.97 3.70 22.36
CA PRO A 128 -43.04 2.51 23.21
C PRO A 128 -43.92 1.42 22.59
N GLY A 129 -43.41 0.20 22.60
CA GLY A 129 -44.10 -0.97 22.04
C GLY A 129 -44.03 -1.12 20.51
N SER A 130 -43.26 -0.30 19.80
CA SER A 130 -43.04 -0.48 18.35
C SER A 130 -41.89 -1.46 18.05
N VAL A 131 -42.14 -2.42 17.16
CA VAL A 131 -41.18 -3.44 16.73
C VAL A 131 -40.88 -3.22 15.25
N GLY A 132 -39.62 -2.97 14.90
CA GLY A 132 -39.25 -2.53 13.55
C GLY A 132 -38.43 -3.57 12.80
N ILE A 133 -38.84 -3.89 11.57
CA ILE A 133 -38.11 -4.78 10.66
C ILE A 133 -37.70 -3.99 9.41
N LEU A 134 -36.42 -4.01 9.07
CA LEU A 134 -35.87 -3.21 7.96
C LEU A 134 -35.72 -4.04 6.66
N GLY A 135 -36.28 -3.53 5.57
CA GLY A 135 -36.07 -4.02 4.20
C GLY A 135 -37.37 -4.48 3.51
N PHE A 136 -37.23 -5.05 2.30
CA PHE A 136 -38.38 -5.52 1.53
C PHE A 136 -39.11 -6.69 2.19
N ILE A 137 -40.42 -6.74 2.00
CA ILE A 137 -41.30 -7.81 2.50
C ILE A 137 -41.35 -8.95 1.47
N TYR A 138 -40.97 -10.14 1.89
CA TYR A 138 -41.03 -11.41 1.15
C TYR A 138 -40.93 -12.62 2.10
N PRO A 139 -41.27 -13.84 1.64
CA PRO A 139 -41.21 -15.05 2.47
C PRO A 139 -39.78 -15.31 2.99
N GLY A 140 -39.63 -15.54 4.30
CA GLY A 140 -38.32 -15.77 4.94
C GLY A 140 -37.61 -14.52 5.47
N LYS A 141 -38.18 -13.31 5.27
CA LYS A 141 -37.69 -12.08 5.92
C LYS A 141 -38.07 -11.98 7.41
N GLY A 142 -39.00 -12.83 7.88
CA GLY A 142 -39.39 -12.94 9.29
C GLY A 142 -40.55 -12.04 9.72
N HIS A 143 -41.14 -11.23 8.83
CA HIS A 143 -42.27 -10.36 9.15
C HIS A 143 -43.48 -11.13 9.73
N ALA A 144 -43.85 -12.26 9.11
CA ALA A 144 -44.96 -13.09 9.58
C ALA A 144 -44.65 -13.71 10.96
N ASP A 145 -43.42 -14.20 11.16
CA ASP A 145 -42.99 -14.84 12.40
C ASP A 145 -43.04 -13.84 13.57
N VAL A 146 -42.54 -12.62 13.36
CA VAL A 146 -42.56 -11.54 14.37
C VAL A 146 -43.98 -11.04 14.65
N LEU A 147 -44.78 -10.81 13.61
CA LEU A 147 -46.18 -10.36 13.76
C LEU A 147 -47.02 -11.37 14.55
N ALA A 148 -46.82 -12.67 14.31
CA ALA A 148 -47.50 -13.73 15.03
C ALA A 148 -47.02 -13.85 16.50
N ALA A 149 -45.75 -13.55 16.77
CA ALA A 149 -45.15 -13.67 18.11
C ALA A 149 -45.66 -12.61 19.09
N VAL A 150 -45.94 -11.39 18.61
CA VAL A 150 -46.31 -10.24 19.46
C VAL A 150 -47.53 -9.47 18.93
N PRO A 151 -48.73 -10.09 18.90
CA PRO A 151 -49.95 -9.41 18.45
C PRO A 151 -50.36 -8.21 19.32
N GLU A 152 -49.81 -8.09 20.53
CA GLU A 152 -50.03 -6.96 21.44
C GLU A 152 -49.16 -5.72 21.14
N LEU A 153 -48.17 -5.82 20.25
CA LEU A 153 -47.24 -4.74 19.90
C LEU A 153 -47.47 -4.25 18.46
N THR A 154 -46.99 -3.03 18.16
CA THR A 154 -47.07 -2.47 16.81
C THR A 154 -45.87 -2.95 16.00
N VAL A 155 -46.07 -3.89 15.09
CA VAL A 155 -45.00 -4.34 14.17
C VAL A 155 -45.00 -3.48 12.91
N ARG A 156 -43.86 -2.87 12.60
CA ARG A 156 -43.66 -2.00 11.44
C ARG A 156 -42.55 -2.52 10.53
N ALA A 157 -42.88 -2.71 9.26
CA ALA A 157 -41.92 -2.95 8.19
C ALA A 157 -41.47 -1.62 7.59
N LEU A 158 -40.18 -1.32 7.75
CA LEU A 158 -39.49 -0.20 7.11
C LEU A 158 -39.08 -0.60 5.70
N GLY A 159 -40.05 -0.62 4.80
CA GLY A 159 -39.89 -1.07 3.42
C GLY A 159 -41.22 -1.39 2.73
N GLY A 160 -41.16 -1.75 1.45
CA GLY A 160 -42.32 -2.20 0.66
C GLY A 160 -42.32 -3.70 0.40
N PHE A 161 -43.40 -4.21 -0.18
CA PHE A 161 -43.41 -5.56 -0.73
C PHE A 161 -42.43 -5.67 -1.90
N SER A 162 -41.64 -6.74 -1.91
CA SER A 162 -40.81 -7.05 -3.08
C SER A 162 -41.68 -7.39 -4.28
N ALA A 163 -41.16 -7.13 -5.49
CA ALA A 163 -41.89 -7.36 -6.72
C ALA A 163 -42.36 -8.83 -6.84
N GLY A 164 -43.66 -9.04 -7.08
CA GLY A 164 -44.27 -10.37 -7.18
C GLY A 164 -44.75 -10.95 -5.85
N HIS A 165 -44.57 -10.23 -4.75
CA HIS A 165 -45.00 -10.63 -3.40
C HIS A 165 -46.07 -9.69 -2.80
N GLU A 166 -46.73 -8.88 -3.63
CA GLU A 166 -47.72 -7.87 -3.19
C GLU A 166 -48.93 -8.51 -2.49
N ARG A 167 -49.30 -9.76 -2.84
CA ARG A 167 -50.39 -10.49 -2.21
C ARG A 167 -50.18 -10.80 -0.72
N LEU A 168 -48.92 -10.72 -0.24
CA LEU A 168 -48.63 -10.88 1.19
C LEU A 168 -49.29 -9.80 2.06
N SER A 169 -49.75 -8.69 1.48
CA SER A 169 -50.51 -7.67 2.22
C SER A 169 -51.81 -8.22 2.83
N GLU A 170 -52.42 -9.22 2.19
CA GLU A 170 -53.63 -9.88 2.69
C GLU A 170 -53.33 -10.76 3.92
N GLU A 171 -52.19 -11.44 3.90
CA GLU A 171 -51.73 -12.33 4.98
C GLU A 171 -51.16 -11.56 6.18
N LEU A 172 -50.65 -10.35 5.95
CA LEU A 172 -49.97 -9.50 6.94
C LEU A 172 -50.80 -8.26 7.30
N SER A 173 -52.13 -8.40 7.42
CA SER A 173 -53.06 -7.27 7.62
C SER A 173 -52.86 -6.47 8.92
N GLY A 174 -52.06 -6.98 9.86
CA GLY A 174 -51.67 -6.29 11.11
C GLY A 174 -50.30 -5.60 11.07
N LEU A 175 -49.59 -5.69 9.94
CA LEU A 175 -48.25 -5.10 9.76
C LEU A 175 -48.38 -3.65 9.26
N GLU A 176 -47.74 -2.71 9.95
CA GLU A 176 -47.59 -1.35 9.42
C GLU A 176 -46.50 -1.33 8.35
N VAL A 177 -46.83 -0.89 7.14
CA VAL A 177 -45.90 -0.88 6.00
C VAL A 177 -45.63 0.56 5.59
N THR A 178 -44.38 0.99 5.65
CA THR A 178 -44.00 2.36 5.26
C THR A 178 -43.93 2.55 3.75
N GLY A 179 -43.72 1.46 2.99
CA GLY A 179 -43.32 1.55 1.59
C GLY A 179 -41.86 1.95 1.45
N TYR A 180 -41.46 2.37 0.25
CA TYR A 180 -40.11 2.85 0.00
C TYR A 180 -39.88 4.17 0.75
N LEU A 181 -38.81 4.22 1.55
CA LEU A 181 -38.36 5.41 2.26
C LEU A 181 -37.04 5.91 1.65
N PRO A 182 -36.93 7.19 1.28
CA PRO A 182 -35.63 7.81 1.05
C PRO A 182 -34.75 7.73 2.30
N ASP A 183 -33.42 7.67 2.15
CA ASP A 183 -32.48 7.48 3.27
C ASP A 183 -32.72 8.40 4.46
N ALA A 184 -32.95 9.70 4.23
CA ALA A 184 -33.21 10.65 5.30
C ALA A 184 -34.47 10.32 6.13
N GLN A 185 -35.52 9.83 5.48
CA GLN A 185 -36.76 9.42 6.15
C GLN A 185 -36.60 8.04 6.79
N LEU A 186 -35.80 7.16 6.18
CA LEU A 186 -35.50 5.85 6.74
C LEU A 186 -34.84 5.98 8.12
N TRP A 187 -33.83 6.83 8.26
CA TRP A 187 -33.17 7.05 9.56
C TRP A 187 -34.15 7.60 10.62
N GLU A 188 -35.01 8.54 10.24
CA GLU A 188 -36.03 9.08 11.16
C GLU A 188 -37.05 8.01 11.59
N GLU A 189 -37.49 7.14 10.68
CA GLU A 189 -38.38 6.03 11.03
C GLU A 189 -37.68 4.97 11.88
N MET A 190 -36.39 4.69 11.62
CA MET A 190 -35.58 3.81 12.47
C MET A 190 -35.46 4.35 13.90
N ASP A 191 -35.32 5.67 14.08
CA ASP A 191 -35.28 6.29 15.40
C ASP A 191 -36.57 6.07 16.20
N ARG A 192 -37.73 6.03 15.52
CA ARG A 192 -39.06 5.83 16.11
C ARG A 192 -39.32 4.39 16.56
N ILE A 193 -38.54 3.42 16.09
CA ILE A 193 -38.68 2.02 16.50
C ILE A 193 -38.18 1.85 17.94
N HIS A 194 -38.92 1.12 18.79
CA HIS A 194 -38.49 0.75 20.13
C HIS A 194 -37.59 -0.48 20.11
N VAL A 195 -38.06 -1.57 19.49
CA VAL A 195 -37.37 -2.86 19.41
C VAL A 195 -37.01 -3.18 17.95
N PRO A 196 -35.76 -2.94 17.54
CA PRO A 196 -35.27 -3.36 16.22
C PRO A 196 -35.13 -4.87 16.12
N VAL A 197 -35.64 -5.44 15.03
CA VAL A 197 -35.60 -6.88 14.76
C VAL A 197 -35.08 -7.14 13.35
N CYS A 198 -34.11 -8.05 13.24
CA CYS A 198 -33.67 -8.65 11.98
C CYS A 198 -33.95 -10.15 12.02
N ALA A 199 -35.22 -10.53 11.83
CA ALA A 199 -35.68 -11.93 11.84
C ALA A 199 -35.41 -12.68 10.52
N HIS A 200 -34.43 -12.23 9.74
CA HIS A 200 -34.14 -12.84 8.46
C HIS A 200 -33.49 -14.21 8.66
N ARG A 201 -33.96 -15.21 7.92
CA ARG A 201 -33.43 -16.59 8.01
C ARG A 201 -32.10 -16.78 7.29
N HIS A 202 -31.71 -15.83 6.43
CA HIS A 202 -30.50 -15.92 5.60
C HIS A 202 -29.66 -14.66 5.83
N PHE A 203 -28.41 -14.78 6.23
CA PHE A 203 -27.54 -13.62 6.30
C PHE A 203 -26.41 -13.76 5.30
N SER A 204 -26.38 -12.85 4.34
CA SER A 204 -25.19 -12.58 3.52
C SER A 204 -25.12 -11.07 3.33
N ALA A 205 -23.97 -10.47 3.65
CA ALA A 205 -23.72 -9.03 3.46
C ALA A 205 -24.91 -8.12 3.90
N SER A 206 -25.51 -8.37 5.07
CA SER A 206 -26.83 -7.82 5.43
C SER A 206 -26.82 -6.30 5.71
N GLY A 207 -27.20 -5.50 4.71
CA GLY A 207 -27.33 -4.05 4.85
C GLY A 207 -28.38 -3.62 5.89
N SER A 208 -29.45 -4.40 6.11
CA SER A 208 -30.46 -4.12 7.14
C SER A 208 -29.86 -4.15 8.54
N LEU A 209 -29.05 -5.16 8.84
CA LEU A 209 -28.42 -5.31 10.16
C LEU A 209 -27.37 -4.21 10.38
N MET A 210 -26.52 -3.96 9.38
CA MET A 210 -25.48 -2.93 9.45
C MET A 210 -26.05 -1.53 9.68
N ARG A 211 -27.21 -1.19 9.08
CA ARG A 211 -27.87 0.10 9.33
C ARG A 211 -28.36 0.26 10.76
N TRP A 212 -28.93 -0.79 11.36
CA TRP A 212 -29.33 -0.72 12.76
C TRP A 212 -28.14 -0.54 13.71
N ILE A 213 -27.05 -1.27 13.45
CA ILE A 213 -25.81 -1.14 14.21
C ILE A 213 -25.24 0.28 14.07
N ALA A 214 -25.21 0.81 12.84
CA ALA A 214 -24.76 2.18 12.57
C ALA A 214 -25.60 3.24 13.28
N ALA A 215 -26.91 3.03 13.44
CA ALA A 215 -27.78 3.89 14.24
C ALA A 215 -27.55 3.75 15.77
N GLY A 216 -26.54 2.99 16.20
CA GLY A 216 -26.23 2.73 17.61
C GLY A 216 -27.30 1.88 18.29
N ARG A 217 -28.13 1.13 17.56
CA ARG A 217 -29.25 0.40 18.15
C ARG A 217 -28.84 -0.99 18.62
N ARG A 218 -29.50 -1.48 19.67
CA ARG A 218 -29.56 -2.92 19.99
C ARG A 218 -30.56 -3.59 19.07
N VAL A 219 -30.21 -4.75 18.55
CA VAL A 219 -30.99 -5.46 17.53
C VAL A 219 -31.15 -6.91 17.92
N LEU A 220 -32.39 -7.37 17.88
CA LEU A 220 -32.73 -8.78 18.04
C LEU A 220 -32.50 -9.51 16.71
N VAL A 221 -31.70 -10.58 16.73
CA VAL A 221 -31.35 -11.39 15.54
C VAL A 221 -31.43 -12.87 15.87
N PRO A 222 -31.74 -13.77 14.91
CA PRO A 222 -31.72 -15.20 15.20
C PRO A 222 -30.30 -15.67 15.52
N ASP A 223 -30.17 -16.68 16.38
CA ASP A 223 -28.86 -17.29 16.65
C ASP A 223 -28.35 -18.11 15.44
N SER A 224 -27.24 -17.68 14.85
CA SER A 224 -26.61 -18.28 13.68
C SER A 224 -25.10 -18.03 13.66
N PRO A 225 -24.31 -18.81 12.90
CA PRO A 225 -22.87 -18.55 12.77
C PRO A 225 -22.55 -17.10 12.35
N TYR A 226 -23.29 -16.57 11.36
CA TYR A 226 -23.13 -15.18 10.92
C TYR A 226 -23.44 -14.18 12.03
N THR A 227 -24.57 -14.32 12.72
CA THR A 227 -24.99 -13.34 13.74
C THR A 227 -24.11 -13.39 14.99
N ARG A 228 -23.55 -14.55 15.34
CA ARG A 228 -22.49 -14.66 16.38
C ARG A 228 -21.23 -13.93 15.96
N GLU A 229 -20.79 -14.10 14.72
CA GLU A 229 -19.63 -13.37 14.18
C GLU A 229 -19.85 -11.84 14.21
N ILE A 230 -21.04 -11.37 13.82
CA ILE A 230 -21.37 -9.94 13.92
C ILE A 230 -21.44 -9.47 15.39
N ALA A 231 -21.88 -10.32 16.32
CA ALA A 231 -21.88 -10.01 17.75
C ALA A 231 -20.47 -9.84 18.32
N ASP A 232 -19.48 -10.60 17.83
CA ASP A 232 -18.08 -10.43 18.19
C ASP A 232 -17.51 -9.08 17.71
N LEU A 233 -17.92 -8.63 16.51
CA LEU A 233 -17.50 -7.35 15.95
C LEU A 233 -18.17 -6.15 16.64
N TRP A 234 -19.43 -6.30 17.07
CA TRP A 234 -20.24 -5.23 17.64
C TRP A 234 -20.83 -5.64 19.01
N PRO A 235 -19.99 -5.80 20.03
CA PRO A 235 -20.43 -6.27 21.34
C PRO A 235 -21.45 -5.31 21.95
N GLY A 236 -22.53 -5.87 22.51
CA GLY A 236 -23.58 -5.11 23.18
C GLY A 236 -24.67 -4.52 22.27
N GLN A 237 -24.52 -4.61 20.94
CA GLN A 237 -25.56 -4.23 19.97
C GLN A 237 -26.34 -5.41 19.40
N ILE A 238 -25.77 -6.62 19.44
CA ILE A 238 -26.43 -7.82 18.95
C ILE A 238 -26.99 -8.62 20.11
N VAL A 239 -28.27 -8.97 20.02
CA VAL A 239 -28.95 -9.87 20.95
C VAL A 239 -29.45 -11.08 20.16
N LEU A 240 -28.87 -12.24 20.45
CA LEU A 240 -29.22 -13.50 19.80
C LEU A 240 -30.55 -14.01 20.36
N VAL A 241 -31.42 -14.48 19.47
CA VAL A 241 -32.80 -14.87 19.78
C VAL A 241 -33.08 -16.30 19.35
N ASP A 242 -33.60 -17.09 20.29
CA ASP A 242 -34.17 -18.41 20.06
C ASP A 242 -35.71 -18.39 20.08
N ASP A 243 -36.32 -17.58 20.96
CA ASP A 243 -37.77 -17.35 21.05
C ASP A 243 -38.08 -15.86 20.81
N TRP A 244 -38.73 -15.57 19.68
CA TRP A 244 -39.09 -14.20 19.30
C TRP A 244 -40.01 -13.52 20.31
N ARG A 245 -40.99 -14.24 20.88
CA ARG A 245 -41.96 -13.64 21.78
C ARG A 245 -41.29 -13.23 23.08
N GLU A 246 -40.53 -14.13 23.68
CA GLU A 246 -39.81 -13.84 24.92
C GLU A 246 -38.83 -12.68 24.73
N ALA A 247 -37.99 -12.72 23.70
CA ALA A 247 -36.98 -11.72 23.46
C ALA A 247 -37.57 -10.32 23.16
N ILE A 248 -38.62 -10.25 22.33
CA ILE A 248 -39.26 -8.98 21.98
C ILE A 248 -39.96 -8.38 23.21
N LEU A 249 -40.68 -9.17 24.00
CA LEU A 249 -41.36 -8.68 25.19
C LEU A 249 -40.38 -8.23 26.27
N ALA A 250 -39.26 -8.95 26.46
CA ALA A 250 -38.19 -8.54 27.36
C ALA A 250 -37.55 -7.22 26.92
N ALA A 251 -37.21 -7.09 25.63
CA ALA A 251 -36.67 -5.85 25.07
C ALA A 251 -37.65 -4.68 25.15
N ALA A 252 -38.96 -4.92 24.95
CA ALA A 252 -39.98 -3.88 25.06
C ALA A 252 -40.25 -3.44 26.52
N ALA A 253 -39.92 -4.27 27.51
CA ALA A 253 -40.04 -3.95 28.92
C ALA A 253 -38.77 -3.27 29.49
N ASP A 254 -37.63 -3.40 28.80
CA ASP A 254 -36.36 -2.80 29.18
C ASP A 254 -36.25 -1.35 28.67
N PRO A 255 -36.31 -0.33 29.56
CA PRO A 255 -36.20 1.07 29.15
C PRO A 255 -34.83 1.41 28.56
N GLU A 256 -33.78 0.65 28.86
CA GLU A 256 -32.44 0.89 28.33
C GLU A 256 -32.25 0.29 26.93
N PHE A 257 -33.10 -0.63 26.48
CA PHE A 257 -32.96 -1.28 25.18
C PHE A 257 -33.03 -0.28 24.01
N ALA A 258 -33.86 0.76 24.17
CA ALA A 258 -34.05 1.83 23.20
C ALA A 258 -32.92 2.87 23.17
N GLU A 259 -32.06 2.84 24.19
CA GLU A 259 -30.94 3.78 24.33
C GLU A 259 -29.81 3.44 23.35
N PRO A 260 -29.13 4.45 22.78
CA PRO A 260 -28.01 4.21 21.88
C PRO A 260 -26.85 3.53 22.60
N VAL A 261 -26.27 2.53 21.96
CA VAL A 261 -24.99 1.94 22.36
C VAL A 261 -23.88 2.79 21.74
N VAL A 262 -23.09 3.44 22.60
CA VAL A 262 -21.88 4.16 22.17
C VAL A 262 -20.73 3.17 22.16
N ALA A 263 -20.54 2.48 21.03
CA ALA A 263 -19.37 1.65 20.79
C ALA A 263 -18.45 2.36 19.80
N PRO A 264 -17.20 2.71 20.17
CA PRO A 264 -16.24 3.21 19.19
C PRO A 264 -15.96 2.11 18.17
N THR A 265 -16.10 2.43 16.89
CA THR A 265 -15.90 1.50 15.80
C THR A 265 -14.61 1.82 15.08
N ASP A 266 -13.60 0.98 15.23
CA ASP A 266 -12.36 1.18 14.49
C ASP A 266 -12.44 0.65 13.05
N TRP A 267 -13.54 0.01 12.64
CA TRP A 267 -13.71 -0.58 11.31
C TRP A 267 -14.67 0.23 10.43
N GLY A 268 -14.11 1.12 9.62
CA GLY A 268 -14.83 1.91 8.61
C GLY A 268 -14.24 1.77 7.20
N TRP A 269 -14.60 2.68 6.31
CA TRP A 269 -14.11 2.66 4.93
C TRP A 269 -12.59 2.85 4.82
N VAL A 270 -11.95 3.51 5.80
CA VAL A 270 -10.49 3.62 5.86
C VAL A 270 -9.86 2.24 6.02
N GLU A 271 -10.36 1.43 6.97
CA GLU A 271 -9.87 0.08 7.24
C GLU A 271 -10.18 -0.89 6.11
N VAL A 272 -11.40 -0.83 5.58
CA VAL A 272 -11.80 -1.66 4.44
C VAL A 272 -10.91 -1.39 3.24
N SER A 273 -10.64 -0.11 2.94
CA SER A 273 -9.78 0.26 1.80
C SER A 273 -8.33 -0.12 2.04
N ARG A 274 -7.82 0.02 3.27
CA ARG A 274 -6.49 -0.46 3.65
C ARG A 274 -6.37 -1.96 3.44
N ARG A 275 -7.34 -2.73 3.94
CA ARG A 275 -7.36 -4.19 3.81
C ARG A 275 -7.42 -4.64 2.35
N TRP A 276 -8.22 -3.96 1.53
CA TRP A 276 -8.26 -4.22 0.09
C TRP A 276 -6.91 -3.94 -0.58
N ARG A 277 -6.24 -2.83 -0.23
CA ARG A 277 -4.91 -2.52 -0.77
C ARG A 277 -3.86 -3.55 -0.37
N GLU A 278 -3.85 -4.00 0.89
CA GLU A 278 -2.94 -5.07 1.35
C GLU A 278 -3.13 -6.33 0.51
N LEU A 279 -4.36 -6.81 0.38
CA LEU A 279 -4.66 -8.00 -0.42
C LEU A 279 -4.29 -7.85 -1.89
N TRP A 280 -4.49 -6.66 -2.46
CA TRP A 280 -4.11 -6.38 -3.85
C TRP A 280 -2.61 -6.25 -4.03
N ASP A 281 -1.90 -5.67 -3.08
CA ASP A 281 -0.45 -5.62 -3.12
C ASP A 281 0.11 -7.04 -3.01
N ASP A 282 -0.40 -7.88 -2.11
CA ASP A 282 0.05 -9.26 -1.95
C ASP A 282 -0.13 -10.10 -3.23
N VAL A 283 -1.26 -9.94 -3.94
CA VAL A 283 -1.58 -10.77 -5.12
C VAL A 283 -1.15 -10.12 -6.44
N PHE A 284 -1.23 -8.79 -6.53
CA PHE A 284 -1.06 -8.06 -7.78
C PHE A 284 0.10 -7.06 -7.76
N ARG A 285 1.05 -7.13 -6.81
CA ARG A 285 2.23 -6.25 -6.77
C ARG A 285 2.90 -6.02 -8.13
N PRO A 286 3.10 -7.04 -8.99
CA PRO A 286 3.75 -6.84 -10.30
C PRO A 286 2.99 -5.89 -11.25
N TRP A 287 1.70 -5.68 -10.97
CA TRP A 287 0.80 -4.81 -11.73
C TRP A 287 0.59 -3.44 -11.09
N LEU A 288 0.89 -3.28 -9.79
CA LEU A 288 0.91 -1.98 -9.14
C LEU A 288 2.15 -1.19 -9.61
N ARG A 289 2.05 0.14 -9.65
CA ARG A 289 3.14 0.98 -10.20
C ARG A 289 4.33 0.91 -9.23
N GLY A 290 5.39 0.20 -9.63
CA GLY A 290 6.53 -0.09 -8.77
C GLY A 290 7.70 -0.73 -9.52
N ASN A 291 8.52 -1.53 -8.82
CA ASN A 291 9.72 -2.17 -9.35
C ASN A 291 9.40 -3.32 -10.34
N ARG A 292 8.75 -3.01 -11.47
CA ARG A 292 8.31 -4.02 -12.45
C ARG A 292 9.51 -4.60 -13.18
N ARG A 293 9.87 -5.82 -12.83
CA ARG A 293 10.94 -6.57 -13.48
C ARG A 293 10.61 -6.76 -14.98
N PRO A 294 11.51 -6.33 -15.90
CA PRO A 294 11.27 -6.52 -17.33
C PRO A 294 11.52 -7.98 -17.73
N VAL A 295 11.19 -8.36 -18.96
CA VAL A 295 11.68 -9.63 -19.52
C VAL A 295 13.08 -9.37 -20.09
N PRO A 296 14.14 -10.10 -19.69
CA PRO A 296 15.48 -9.83 -20.17
C PRO A 296 15.61 -10.14 -21.67
N GLU A 297 16.37 -9.32 -22.38
CA GLU A 297 16.61 -9.52 -23.81
C GLU A 297 17.57 -10.68 -24.08
N ALA A 298 17.43 -11.30 -25.26
CA ALA A 298 18.32 -12.41 -25.66
C ALA A 298 19.73 -11.93 -26.04
N GLN A 299 19.86 -10.68 -26.51
CA GLN A 299 21.13 -10.06 -26.89
C GLN A 299 21.35 -8.80 -26.07
N ALA A 300 22.54 -8.69 -25.51
CA ALA A 300 22.94 -7.53 -24.73
C ALA A 300 23.80 -6.56 -25.57
N PRO A 301 23.67 -5.24 -25.34
CA PRO A 301 24.46 -4.23 -26.02
C PRO A 301 25.91 -4.21 -25.47
N ALA A 302 26.81 -3.55 -26.20
CA ALA A 302 28.20 -3.37 -25.78
C ALA A 302 28.34 -2.76 -24.37
N VAL A 303 29.44 -3.09 -23.67
CA VAL A 303 29.65 -2.77 -22.25
C VAL A 303 30.97 -2.05 -22.00
N SER A 304 30.94 -1.02 -21.16
CA SER A 304 32.13 -0.36 -20.61
C SER A 304 32.31 -0.79 -19.15
N VAL A 305 33.39 -1.54 -18.86
CA VAL A 305 33.72 -1.98 -17.51
C VAL A 305 34.58 -0.93 -16.82
N VAL A 306 34.10 -0.35 -15.73
CA VAL A 306 34.79 0.66 -14.92
C VAL A 306 35.33 0.01 -13.65
N ILE A 307 36.64 0.10 -13.44
CA ILE A 307 37.34 -0.49 -12.30
C ILE A 307 38.05 0.62 -11.51
N PRO A 308 37.57 1.06 -10.33
CA PRO A 308 38.33 1.94 -9.46
C PRO A 308 39.59 1.21 -8.97
N TYR A 309 40.71 1.93 -8.93
CA TYR A 309 42.02 1.37 -8.60
C TYR A 309 42.79 2.27 -7.64
N PHE A 310 43.39 1.65 -6.61
CA PHE A 310 44.34 2.31 -5.72
C PHE A 310 45.42 1.33 -5.23
N ASN A 311 46.67 1.52 -5.67
CA ASN A 311 47.87 0.83 -5.16
C ASN A 311 47.83 -0.73 -5.08
N ASP A 312 46.91 -1.43 -5.76
CA ASP A 312 46.84 -2.91 -5.77
C ASP A 312 46.99 -3.53 -7.18
N PRO A 313 48.23 -3.61 -7.70
CA PRO A 313 48.48 -4.18 -9.03
C PRO A 313 48.20 -5.69 -9.11
N ALA A 314 48.10 -6.40 -7.97
CA ALA A 314 47.83 -7.83 -7.96
C ALA A 314 46.33 -8.10 -8.16
N GLY A 315 45.47 -7.43 -7.38
CA GLY A 315 44.01 -7.50 -7.55
C GLY A 315 43.59 -7.06 -8.94
N LEU A 316 44.10 -5.91 -9.42
CA LEU A 316 43.78 -5.41 -10.76
C LEU A 316 44.07 -6.44 -11.86
N ARG A 317 45.18 -7.17 -11.76
CA ARG A 317 45.54 -8.20 -12.76
C ARG A 317 44.53 -9.34 -12.79
N GLU A 318 44.05 -9.76 -11.62
CA GLU A 318 43.07 -10.83 -11.52
C GLU A 318 41.70 -10.39 -12.03
N VAL A 319 41.25 -9.19 -11.69
CA VAL A 319 39.98 -8.63 -12.20
C VAL A 319 40.03 -8.52 -13.71
N LEU A 320 41.11 -7.96 -14.28
CA LEU A 320 41.30 -7.87 -15.73
C LEU A 320 41.33 -9.25 -16.41
N ALA A 321 41.95 -10.25 -15.77
CA ALA A 321 41.93 -11.62 -16.28
C ALA A 321 40.52 -12.22 -16.26
N GLY A 322 39.73 -11.94 -15.22
CA GLY A 322 38.32 -12.33 -15.14
C GLY A 322 37.48 -11.69 -16.24
N VAL A 323 37.61 -10.38 -16.45
CA VAL A 323 36.91 -9.67 -17.54
C VAL A 323 37.34 -10.21 -18.92
N ALA A 324 38.63 -10.46 -19.13
CA ALA A 324 39.16 -11.03 -20.36
C ALA A 324 38.72 -12.48 -20.62
N ALA A 325 38.31 -13.21 -19.58
CA ALA A 325 37.77 -14.57 -19.68
C ALA A 325 36.25 -14.61 -19.88
N SER A 326 35.60 -13.46 -20.08
CA SER A 326 34.15 -13.39 -20.29
C SER A 326 33.72 -14.15 -21.55
N ASP A 327 32.54 -14.79 -21.47
CA ASP A 327 31.84 -15.42 -22.60
C ASP A 327 30.93 -14.44 -23.36
N PHE A 328 31.04 -13.15 -23.08
CA PHE A 328 30.19 -12.12 -23.64
C PHE A 328 30.44 -11.93 -25.14
N ASP A 329 29.39 -12.09 -25.94
CA ASP A 329 29.45 -12.00 -27.41
C ASP A 329 29.50 -10.55 -27.94
N GLY A 330 29.32 -9.53 -27.09
CA GLY A 330 29.33 -8.12 -27.46
C GLY A 330 30.70 -7.44 -27.30
N GLU A 331 30.79 -6.17 -27.73
CA GLU A 331 32.01 -5.37 -27.53
C GLU A 331 32.22 -5.02 -26.05
N VAL A 332 33.46 -5.18 -25.58
CA VAL A 332 33.89 -4.85 -24.22
C VAL A 332 35.04 -3.86 -24.28
N GLU A 333 34.95 -2.78 -23.52
CA GLU A 333 36.10 -1.95 -23.15
C GLU A 333 36.26 -1.90 -21.64
N VAL A 334 37.49 -1.68 -21.18
CA VAL A 334 37.80 -1.55 -19.74
C VAL A 334 38.42 -0.19 -19.46
N ILE A 335 37.96 0.46 -18.40
CA ILE A 335 38.43 1.76 -17.93
C ILE A 335 38.86 1.59 -16.48
N VAL A 336 40.18 1.59 -16.28
CA VAL A 336 40.78 1.57 -14.94
C VAL A 336 40.87 3.01 -14.45
N ALA A 337 40.12 3.33 -13.40
CA ALA A 337 40.05 4.66 -12.81
C ALA A 337 40.92 4.74 -11.55
N ASP A 338 42.13 5.28 -11.72
CA ASP A 338 43.14 5.41 -10.68
C ASP A 338 42.83 6.59 -9.75
N ASP A 339 42.53 6.28 -8.48
CA ASP A 339 42.24 7.23 -7.40
C ASP A 339 43.53 7.82 -6.77
N GLY A 340 44.48 8.20 -7.61
CA GLY A 340 45.71 8.86 -7.17
C GLY A 340 46.80 7.93 -6.62
N SER A 341 46.91 6.69 -7.10
CA SER A 341 47.97 5.74 -6.69
C SER A 341 49.38 6.34 -6.75
N THR A 342 50.31 5.86 -5.94
CA THR A 342 51.70 6.38 -5.94
C THR A 342 52.36 6.22 -7.30
N VAL A 343 52.08 5.11 -7.98
CA VAL A 343 52.46 4.85 -9.36
C VAL A 343 51.19 4.45 -10.13
N PRO A 344 50.92 5.06 -11.30
CA PRO A 344 49.81 4.65 -12.14
C PRO A 344 49.91 3.15 -12.49
N PRO A 345 48.78 2.42 -12.60
CA PRO A 345 48.82 1.01 -12.96
C PRO A 345 49.33 0.83 -14.39
N GLU A 346 50.32 -0.04 -14.56
CA GLU A 346 50.68 -0.55 -15.88
C GLU A 346 49.79 -1.74 -16.22
N VAL A 347 48.98 -1.59 -17.27
CA VAL A 347 47.96 -2.58 -17.64
C VAL A 347 48.30 -3.21 -18.99
N THR A 348 48.30 -4.55 -19.02
CA THR A 348 48.37 -5.34 -20.26
C THR A 348 47.18 -6.29 -20.28
N SER A 349 46.37 -6.24 -21.34
CA SER A 349 45.16 -7.05 -21.48
C SER A 349 44.87 -7.32 -22.98
N PRO A 350 44.23 -8.45 -23.33
CA PRO A 350 43.72 -8.66 -24.68
C PRO A 350 42.52 -7.76 -25.02
N LEU A 351 41.88 -7.15 -24.02
CA LEU A 351 40.78 -6.22 -24.20
C LEU A 351 41.30 -4.78 -24.41
N PRO A 352 40.51 -3.88 -25.05
CA PRO A 352 40.79 -2.46 -25.05
C PRO A 352 40.75 -1.90 -23.61
N VAL A 353 41.90 -1.55 -23.05
CA VAL A 353 41.98 -0.95 -21.71
C VAL A 353 42.47 0.50 -21.79
N ARG A 354 41.83 1.38 -21.03
CA ARG A 354 42.27 2.75 -20.78
C ARG A 354 42.47 2.97 -19.29
N VAL A 355 43.58 3.62 -18.92
CA VAL A 355 43.80 4.11 -17.56
C VAL A 355 43.45 5.60 -17.54
N VAL A 356 42.55 6.00 -16.66
CA VAL A 356 42.21 7.39 -16.34
C VAL A 356 42.58 7.65 -14.88
N ARG A 357 42.95 8.89 -14.55
CA ARG A 357 43.53 9.19 -13.25
C ARG A 357 43.07 10.52 -12.69
N GLN A 358 42.87 10.56 -11.36
CA GLN A 358 42.71 11.78 -10.58
C GLN A 358 43.93 12.02 -9.66
N GLU A 359 44.03 13.23 -9.11
CA GLU A 359 45.02 13.57 -8.07
C GLU A 359 44.80 12.69 -6.82
N ASP A 360 45.77 12.55 -5.92
CA ASP A 360 45.53 11.94 -4.60
C ASP A 360 45.01 13.01 -3.63
N ARG A 361 43.78 12.85 -3.14
CA ARG A 361 43.20 13.68 -2.07
C ARG A 361 42.50 12.81 -1.02
N GLY A 362 43.06 11.62 -0.78
CA GLY A 362 42.44 10.58 0.04
C GLY A 362 41.42 9.74 -0.72
N PHE A 363 40.78 8.82 0.01
CA PHE A 363 39.84 7.82 -0.54
C PHE A 363 38.59 8.47 -1.14
N ARG A 364 38.46 8.41 -2.47
CA ARG A 364 37.39 9.02 -3.28
C ARG A 364 36.96 8.08 -4.40
N ALA A 365 36.58 6.86 -4.02
CA ALA A 365 36.12 5.83 -4.94
C ALA A 365 34.92 6.30 -5.80
N ALA A 366 33.99 7.08 -5.25
CA ALA A 366 32.88 7.70 -5.99
C ALA A 366 33.38 8.57 -7.16
N ALA A 367 34.34 9.46 -6.89
CA ALA A 367 34.95 10.32 -7.92
C ALA A 367 35.69 9.50 -8.99
N ALA A 368 36.41 8.45 -8.59
CA ALA A 368 37.10 7.58 -9.52
C ALA A 368 36.11 6.82 -10.43
N ARG A 369 35.03 6.27 -9.87
CA ARG A 369 33.96 5.61 -10.66
C ARG A 369 33.31 6.58 -11.64
N ASN A 370 33.01 7.81 -11.22
CA ASN A 370 32.50 8.86 -12.10
C ASN A 370 33.49 9.22 -13.22
N LEU A 371 34.78 9.34 -12.90
CA LEU A 371 35.83 9.60 -13.89
C LEU A 371 35.89 8.49 -14.93
N GLY A 372 35.81 7.23 -14.50
CA GLY A 372 35.75 6.08 -15.38
C GLY A 372 34.51 6.10 -16.28
N ALA A 373 33.33 6.28 -15.68
CA ALA A 373 32.06 6.36 -16.41
C ALA A 373 32.03 7.51 -17.42
N ALA A 374 32.63 8.66 -17.12
CA ALA A 374 32.73 9.79 -18.05
C ALA A 374 33.58 9.48 -19.31
N HIS A 375 34.41 8.43 -19.26
CA HIS A 375 35.20 7.96 -20.39
C HIS A 375 34.60 6.71 -21.07
N ALA A 376 33.48 6.18 -20.56
CA ALA A 376 32.74 5.08 -21.16
C ALA A 376 32.13 5.50 -22.50
N ARG A 377 32.20 4.61 -23.49
CA ARG A 377 31.67 4.85 -24.85
C ARG A 377 30.47 3.98 -25.17
N HIS A 378 30.20 2.96 -24.37
CA HIS A 378 29.13 2.01 -24.59
C HIS A 378 27.86 2.37 -23.79
N PRO A 379 26.68 1.91 -24.21
CA PRO A 379 25.41 2.24 -23.58
C PRO A 379 25.23 1.61 -22.19
N VAL A 380 25.99 0.55 -21.86
CA VAL A 380 25.96 -0.11 -20.55
C VAL A 380 27.27 0.12 -19.83
N VAL A 381 27.18 0.52 -18.56
CA VAL A 381 28.34 0.67 -17.66
C VAL A 381 28.26 -0.42 -16.61
N VAL A 382 29.36 -1.15 -16.44
CA VAL A 382 29.53 -2.19 -15.43
C VAL A 382 30.61 -1.73 -14.46
N PHE A 383 30.28 -1.58 -13.18
CA PHE A 383 31.24 -1.26 -12.13
C PHE A 383 31.69 -2.54 -11.42
N LEU A 384 33.00 -2.74 -11.35
CA LEU A 384 33.65 -3.83 -10.62
C LEU A 384 34.76 -3.25 -9.77
N ASP A 385 34.85 -3.59 -8.50
CA ASP A 385 35.96 -3.14 -7.66
C ASP A 385 37.28 -3.83 -8.07
N GLY A 386 38.40 -3.19 -7.73
CA GLY A 386 39.76 -3.66 -8.09
C GLY A 386 40.15 -5.04 -7.53
N ASP A 387 39.32 -5.62 -6.67
CA ASP A 387 39.47 -6.92 -6.02
C ASP A 387 38.26 -7.86 -6.27
N THR A 388 37.36 -7.49 -7.19
CA THR A 388 36.14 -8.22 -7.53
C THR A 388 36.26 -8.88 -8.90
N VAL A 389 36.56 -10.18 -8.91
CA VAL A 389 36.83 -10.95 -10.13
C VAL A 389 35.53 -11.52 -10.71
N PRO A 390 35.06 -11.06 -11.89
CA PRO A 390 33.82 -11.57 -12.48
C PRO A 390 34.02 -12.99 -13.03
N ALA A 391 32.99 -13.82 -12.92
CA ALA A 391 32.92 -15.10 -13.62
C ALA A 391 32.65 -14.89 -15.13
N PRO A 392 32.94 -15.87 -16.01
CA PRO A 392 32.80 -15.71 -17.46
C PRO A 392 31.44 -15.16 -17.92
N GLY A 393 30.35 -15.66 -17.32
CA GLY A 393 28.97 -15.28 -17.64
C GLY A 393 28.47 -13.97 -17.02
N TYR A 394 29.29 -13.25 -16.24
CA TYR A 394 28.85 -12.07 -15.49
C TYR A 394 28.26 -10.99 -16.41
N LEU A 395 29.00 -10.59 -17.44
CA LEU A 395 28.61 -9.51 -18.33
C LEU A 395 27.34 -9.86 -19.10
N SER A 396 27.24 -11.09 -19.61
CA SER A 396 26.07 -11.63 -20.33
C SER A 396 24.81 -11.62 -19.46
N ALA A 397 24.91 -12.07 -18.21
CA ALA A 397 23.79 -12.13 -17.28
C ALA A 397 23.30 -10.75 -16.84
N ALA A 398 24.22 -9.81 -16.54
CA ALA A 398 23.85 -8.50 -16.03
C ALA A 398 23.31 -7.55 -17.12
N SER A 399 23.97 -7.49 -18.27
CA SER A 399 23.70 -6.48 -19.31
C SER A 399 22.37 -6.66 -20.06
N ARG A 400 21.83 -7.88 -20.14
CA ARG A 400 20.54 -8.19 -20.80
C ARG A 400 19.33 -7.48 -20.17
N TRP A 401 19.42 -7.16 -18.88
CA TRP A 401 18.36 -6.45 -18.17
C TRP A 401 18.31 -4.97 -18.55
N VAL A 402 19.49 -4.36 -18.71
CA VAL A 402 19.61 -2.96 -19.15
C VAL A 402 19.13 -2.78 -20.59
N ALA A 403 19.30 -3.80 -21.43
CA ALA A 403 18.75 -3.84 -22.78
C ALA A 403 17.21 -3.79 -22.78
N ALA A 404 16.57 -4.52 -21.86
CA ALA A 404 15.11 -4.58 -21.73
C ALA A 404 14.51 -3.34 -21.04
N GLN A 405 15.28 -2.67 -20.19
CA GLN A 405 14.84 -1.52 -19.42
C GLN A 405 16.03 -0.55 -19.19
N GLU A 406 15.99 0.62 -19.82
CA GLU A 406 17.06 1.63 -19.73
C GLU A 406 17.30 2.11 -18.28
N ARG A 407 16.27 2.09 -17.44
CA ARG A 407 16.34 2.46 -16.02
C ARG A 407 16.69 1.29 -15.08
N ALA A 408 17.13 0.15 -15.62
CA ALA A 408 17.55 -0.98 -14.80
C ALA A 408 18.82 -0.66 -14.00
N VAL A 409 18.80 -1.02 -12.72
CA VAL A 409 19.92 -1.00 -11.78
C VAL A 409 20.13 -2.44 -11.34
N VAL A 410 21.10 -3.10 -11.96
CA VAL A 410 21.35 -4.52 -11.79
C VAL A 410 22.49 -4.72 -10.80
N VAL A 411 22.25 -5.54 -9.79
CA VAL A 411 23.24 -5.95 -8.79
C VAL A 411 23.56 -7.42 -9.03
N GLY A 412 24.84 -7.73 -9.27
CA GLY A 412 25.30 -9.12 -9.39
C GLY A 412 25.51 -9.80 -8.04
N ALA A 413 25.70 -11.12 -8.06
CA ALA A 413 26.01 -11.90 -6.87
C ALA A 413 27.49 -11.75 -6.47
N ARG A 414 27.76 -11.01 -5.37
CA ARG A 414 29.11 -10.80 -4.84
C ARG A 414 29.47 -11.88 -3.82
N ARG A 415 30.24 -12.89 -4.25
CA ARG A 415 30.58 -14.05 -3.43
C ARG A 415 31.93 -13.90 -2.75
N GLN A 416 31.96 -14.21 -1.46
CA GLN A 416 33.17 -14.38 -0.68
C GLN A 416 33.29 -15.85 -0.27
N ASP A 417 34.43 -16.49 -0.51
CA ASP A 417 34.64 -17.92 -0.23
C ASP A 417 33.55 -18.84 -0.80
N GLY A 418 32.99 -18.45 -1.96
CA GLY A 418 31.97 -19.21 -2.68
C GLY A 418 30.52 -18.91 -2.29
N ALA A 419 30.25 -18.04 -1.32
CA ALA A 419 28.90 -17.66 -0.91
C ALA A 419 28.73 -16.14 -0.74
N GLU A 420 27.51 -15.64 -0.91
CA GLU A 420 27.21 -14.25 -0.56
C GLU A 420 27.03 -14.09 0.97
N PRO A 421 27.32 -12.88 1.51
CA PRO A 421 27.02 -12.54 2.90
C PRO A 421 25.59 -12.91 3.30
N GLY A 422 25.40 -13.38 4.55
CA GLY A 422 24.11 -13.88 5.03
C GLY A 422 22.97 -12.87 4.90
N TRP A 423 23.24 -11.61 5.24
CA TRP A 423 22.27 -10.53 5.15
C TRP A 423 21.82 -10.21 3.72
N LEU A 424 22.70 -10.38 2.72
CA LEU A 424 22.34 -10.24 1.30
C LEU A 424 21.49 -11.43 0.85
N ARG A 425 21.86 -12.66 1.23
CA ARG A 425 21.06 -13.85 0.89
C ARG A 425 19.65 -13.80 1.49
N GLU A 426 19.53 -13.31 2.73
CA GLU A 426 18.24 -13.06 3.38
C GLU A 426 17.46 -11.99 2.61
N ALA A 427 18.09 -10.85 2.26
CA ALA A 427 17.46 -9.81 1.46
C ALA A 427 16.98 -10.32 0.08
N TRP A 428 17.77 -11.13 -0.62
CA TRP A 428 17.40 -11.73 -1.90
C TRP A 428 16.21 -12.66 -1.77
N ALA A 429 16.14 -13.48 -0.73
CA ALA A 429 14.98 -14.33 -0.47
C ALA A 429 13.74 -13.51 -0.11
N ASP A 430 13.91 -12.51 0.77
CA ASP A 430 12.82 -11.67 1.27
C ASP A 430 12.22 -10.74 0.21
N THR A 431 13.02 -10.39 -0.80
CA THR A 431 12.60 -9.53 -1.92
C THR A 431 12.39 -10.27 -3.23
N ASP A 432 12.61 -11.59 -3.26
CA ASP A 432 12.59 -12.41 -4.49
C ASP A 432 13.51 -11.83 -5.59
N ASP A 433 14.80 -11.74 -5.29
CA ASP A 433 15.82 -11.15 -6.17
C ASP A 433 15.49 -9.71 -6.61
N LEU A 434 14.99 -8.90 -5.65
CA LEU A 434 14.51 -7.53 -5.85
C LEU A 434 13.26 -7.40 -6.71
N GLU A 435 12.59 -8.48 -7.12
CA GLU A 435 11.29 -8.41 -7.80
C GLU A 435 10.24 -7.70 -6.93
N ARG A 436 10.31 -7.89 -5.61
CA ARG A 436 9.48 -7.25 -4.60
C ARG A 436 10.17 -6.05 -3.92
N ALA A 437 11.12 -5.40 -4.58
CA ALA A 437 11.83 -4.25 -4.02
C ALA A 437 10.89 -3.11 -3.58
N ASP A 438 11.30 -2.43 -2.51
CA ASP A 438 10.59 -1.36 -1.82
C ASP A 438 11.48 -0.13 -1.59
N GLU A 439 10.95 0.89 -0.89
CA GLU A 439 11.68 2.13 -0.60
C GLU A 439 12.87 1.97 0.34
N THR A 440 13.18 0.75 0.79
CA THR A 440 14.37 0.42 1.58
C THR A 440 15.42 -0.36 0.78
N SER A 441 15.05 -0.83 -0.42
CA SER A 441 15.86 -1.76 -1.22
C SER A 441 17.09 -1.13 -1.87
N TRP A 442 17.21 0.21 -1.86
CA TRP A 442 18.43 0.92 -2.23
C TRP A 442 19.65 0.55 -1.41
N ARG A 443 19.45 0.02 -0.19
CA ARG A 443 20.53 -0.52 0.65
C ARG A 443 21.21 -1.76 0.08
N PHE A 444 20.57 -2.39 -0.91
CA PHE A 444 21.07 -3.61 -1.54
C PHE A 444 21.83 -3.32 -2.84
N VAL A 445 21.95 -2.05 -3.24
CA VAL A 445 22.80 -1.65 -4.37
C VAL A 445 24.26 -1.70 -3.92
N LEU A 446 25.08 -2.43 -4.67
CA LEU A 446 26.51 -2.63 -4.38
C LEU A 446 27.34 -2.14 -5.56
N SER A 447 28.14 -1.10 -5.39
CA SER A 447 28.96 -0.50 -6.46
C SER A 447 30.05 -1.45 -7.00
N SER A 448 30.42 -2.50 -6.25
CA SER A 448 31.38 -3.54 -6.65
C SER A 448 30.86 -4.52 -7.71
N VAL A 449 29.55 -4.57 -7.93
CA VAL A 449 28.89 -5.49 -8.88
C VAL A 449 27.67 -4.83 -9.51
N LEU A 450 27.75 -3.53 -9.78
CA LEU A 450 26.65 -2.72 -10.30
C LEU A 450 26.70 -2.66 -11.83
N THR A 451 25.58 -2.89 -12.48
CA THR A 451 25.40 -2.67 -13.92
C THR A 451 24.18 -1.78 -14.18
N CYS A 452 24.33 -0.75 -15.01
CA CYS A 452 23.24 0.15 -15.39
C CYS A 452 23.48 0.77 -16.76
N SER A 453 22.50 1.51 -17.29
CA SER A 453 22.71 2.27 -18.52
C SER A 453 23.57 3.51 -18.26
N ALA A 454 24.47 3.82 -19.19
CA ALA A 454 25.25 5.06 -19.17
C ALA A 454 24.32 6.29 -19.12
N ARG A 455 23.21 6.24 -19.87
CA ARG A 455 22.24 7.33 -19.90
C ARG A 455 21.57 7.55 -18.54
N PHE A 456 21.04 6.50 -17.91
CA PHE A 456 20.38 6.65 -16.61
C PHE A 456 21.38 7.05 -15.52
N PHE A 457 22.60 6.50 -15.54
CA PHE A 457 23.68 6.91 -14.64
C PHE A 457 23.96 8.42 -14.72
N HIS A 458 24.05 8.98 -15.94
CA HIS A 458 24.24 10.42 -16.14
C HIS A 458 22.98 11.24 -15.82
N GLU A 459 21.79 10.73 -16.12
CA GLU A 459 20.50 11.38 -15.82
C GLU A 459 20.36 11.68 -14.33
N ILE A 460 20.77 10.75 -13.47
CA ILE A 460 20.69 10.92 -12.02
C ILE A 460 21.94 11.57 -11.41
N GLY A 461 22.98 11.85 -12.20
CA GLY A 461 24.18 12.58 -11.78
C GLY A 461 25.38 11.73 -11.32
N GLY A 462 25.39 10.43 -11.59
CA GLY A 462 26.48 9.52 -11.19
C GLY A 462 26.54 9.28 -9.68
N PHE A 463 27.69 8.88 -9.12
CA PHE A 463 27.90 8.80 -7.66
C PHE A 463 28.13 10.20 -7.06
N ASP A 464 27.81 10.42 -5.78
CA ASP A 464 28.18 11.68 -5.11
C ASP A 464 29.70 11.74 -4.83
N ASP A 465 30.41 12.51 -5.65
CA ASP A 465 31.88 12.65 -5.57
C ASP A 465 32.37 13.57 -4.43
N SER A 466 31.44 14.18 -3.67
CA SER A 466 31.76 14.94 -2.45
C SER A 466 32.08 14.03 -1.24
N MET A 467 31.83 12.73 -1.36
CA MET A 467 32.13 11.74 -0.32
C MET A 467 33.63 11.43 -0.30
N VAL A 468 34.29 11.66 0.83
CA VAL A 468 35.74 11.49 1.01
C VAL A 468 36.01 10.74 2.32
N GLY A 469 36.77 9.65 2.25
CA GLY A 469 37.29 8.93 3.43
C GLY A 469 36.37 7.88 4.05
N TYR A 470 35.14 7.71 3.55
CA TYR A 470 34.16 6.72 4.05
C TYR A 470 33.32 6.16 2.88
N GLY A 471 32.64 5.03 3.10
CA GLY A 471 31.77 4.36 2.11
C GLY A 471 30.30 4.79 2.19
N GLY A 472 29.44 4.16 1.38
CA GLY A 472 27.98 4.42 1.33
C GLY A 472 27.52 5.21 0.11
N GLU A 473 28.42 5.47 -0.83
CA GLU A 473 28.12 6.10 -2.11
C GLU A 473 27.16 5.25 -2.96
N ASP A 474 27.18 3.94 -2.77
CA ASP A 474 26.28 2.98 -3.41
C ASP A 474 24.85 3.07 -2.87
N TRP A 475 24.69 3.26 -1.55
CA TRP A 475 23.42 3.51 -0.90
C TRP A 475 22.82 4.86 -1.31
N GLU A 476 23.65 5.90 -1.37
CA GLU A 476 23.22 7.23 -1.81
C GLU A 476 22.84 7.22 -3.30
N PHE A 477 23.64 6.57 -4.15
CA PHE A 477 23.31 6.35 -5.56
C PHE A 477 22.02 5.55 -5.70
N GLY A 478 21.88 4.45 -4.96
CA GLY A 478 20.68 3.63 -4.92
C GLY A 478 19.46 4.46 -4.51
N TRP A 479 19.59 5.33 -3.51
CA TRP A 479 18.49 6.20 -3.07
C TRP A 479 18.03 7.15 -4.18
N ARG A 480 18.97 7.82 -4.86
CA ARG A 480 18.64 8.68 -6.01
C ARG A 480 18.05 7.89 -7.17
N ALA A 481 18.61 6.72 -7.48
CA ALA A 481 18.11 5.85 -8.53
C ALA A 481 16.68 5.38 -8.24
N TRP A 482 16.39 4.99 -7.00
CA TRP A 482 15.04 4.62 -6.55
C TRP A 482 14.05 5.77 -6.77
N ASN A 483 14.42 6.98 -6.35
CA ASN A 483 13.57 8.17 -6.50
C ASN A 483 13.42 8.66 -7.95
N ALA A 484 14.33 8.30 -8.84
CA ALA A 484 14.24 8.57 -10.27
C ALA A 484 13.45 7.51 -11.06
N GLY A 485 12.86 6.53 -10.36
CA GLY A 485 12.09 5.44 -10.98
C GLY A 485 12.96 4.32 -11.54
N GLY A 486 14.15 4.11 -10.96
CA GLY A 486 15.03 2.99 -11.27
C GLY A 486 14.38 1.64 -10.97
N VAL A 487 14.63 0.66 -11.84
CA VAL A 487 14.15 -0.73 -11.68
C VAL A 487 15.29 -1.59 -11.15
N PHE A 488 15.19 -2.03 -9.90
CA PHE A 488 16.24 -2.76 -9.20
C PHE A 488 16.12 -4.26 -9.47
N ILE A 489 17.23 -4.90 -9.77
CA ILE A 489 17.26 -6.30 -10.15
C ILE A 489 18.47 -6.94 -9.48
N HIS A 490 18.27 -8.01 -8.74
CA HIS A 490 19.37 -8.90 -8.40
C HIS A 490 19.49 -9.97 -9.49
N GLU A 491 20.69 -10.17 -10.04
CA GLU A 491 20.97 -11.18 -11.05
C GLU A 491 21.92 -12.24 -10.47
N PRO A 492 21.37 -13.37 -9.94
CA PRO A 492 22.17 -14.38 -9.27
C PRO A 492 23.15 -15.11 -10.19
N GLN A 493 22.97 -15.04 -11.52
CA GLN A 493 23.89 -15.59 -12.51
C GLN A 493 25.06 -14.64 -12.82
N ALA A 494 24.95 -13.35 -12.49
CA ALA A 494 26.03 -12.37 -12.62
C ALA A 494 26.98 -12.48 -11.42
N VAL A 495 27.75 -13.57 -11.38
CA VAL A 495 28.61 -13.92 -10.25
C VAL A 495 29.98 -13.25 -10.33
N ALA A 496 30.41 -12.61 -9.24
CA ALA A 496 31.79 -12.15 -9.07
C ALA A 496 32.35 -12.59 -7.71
N ALA A 497 33.62 -12.97 -7.68
CA ALA A 497 34.34 -13.36 -6.48
C ALA A 497 35.06 -12.15 -5.87
N HIS A 498 34.80 -11.87 -4.58
CA HIS A 498 35.41 -10.78 -3.82
C HIS A 498 36.43 -11.36 -2.84
N ARG A 499 37.65 -10.79 -2.84
CA ARG A 499 38.80 -11.35 -2.09
C ARG A 499 38.78 -11.10 -0.60
N GLU A 500 38.30 -9.93 -0.18
CA GLU A 500 38.37 -9.51 1.21
C GLU A 500 37.08 -9.85 1.97
N ASP A 501 37.18 -10.02 3.29
CA ASP A 501 36.04 -10.18 4.18
C ASP A 501 35.03 -9.02 4.02
N ASP A 502 33.73 -9.22 4.25
CA ASP A 502 32.80 -8.09 4.41
C ASP A 502 33.27 -7.20 5.59
N TRP A 503 33.03 -5.90 5.55
CA TRP A 503 33.45 -4.95 6.60
C TRP A 503 33.03 -5.44 8.00
N ALA A 504 31.81 -6.01 8.11
CA ALA A 504 31.24 -6.52 9.36
C ALA A 504 32.01 -7.75 9.89
N ALA A 505 32.54 -8.58 8.99
CA ALA A 505 33.35 -9.74 9.30
C ALA A 505 34.79 -9.35 9.66
N ARG A 506 35.40 -8.40 8.91
CA ARG A 506 36.76 -7.88 9.18
C ARG A 506 36.94 -7.43 10.62
N ARG A 507 35.96 -6.68 11.18
CA ARG A 507 36.07 -6.13 12.53
C ARG A 507 35.61 -7.08 13.64
N SER A 508 34.66 -7.98 13.38
CA SER A 508 34.32 -9.03 14.35
C SER A 508 35.51 -9.97 14.62
N ALA A 509 36.38 -10.16 13.62
CA ALA A 509 37.55 -11.03 13.71
C ALA A 509 38.83 -10.36 14.25
N HIS A 510 39.03 -9.05 14.04
CA HIS A 510 40.29 -8.38 14.41
C HIS A 510 40.21 -7.42 15.61
N ASP A 511 39.07 -6.76 15.86
CA ASP A 511 38.95 -5.77 16.93
C ASP A 511 37.47 -5.66 17.35
N GLY A 512 37.07 -6.33 18.44
CA GLY A 512 35.74 -6.10 19.01
C GLY A 512 35.48 -4.59 19.14
N LEU A 513 34.36 -4.10 18.58
CA LEU A 513 33.91 -2.70 18.51
C LEU A 513 34.87 -1.66 19.11
N SER A 514 36.00 -1.41 18.44
CA SER A 514 36.93 -0.38 18.90
C SER A 514 36.26 0.99 18.82
N VAL A 515 36.56 1.88 19.77
CA VAL A 515 35.99 3.24 19.82
C VAL A 515 36.24 4.00 18.50
N ALA A 516 37.39 3.76 17.87
CA ALA A 516 37.74 4.34 16.57
C ALA A 516 36.83 3.83 15.43
N GLY A 517 36.53 2.53 15.40
CA GLY A 517 35.66 1.97 14.37
C GLY A 517 34.19 2.38 14.51
N VAL A 518 33.71 2.54 15.75
CA VAL A 518 32.38 3.11 16.03
C VAL A 518 32.32 4.59 15.61
N ALA A 519 33.37 5.36 15.89
CA ALA A 519 33.44 6.78 15.50
C ALA A 519 33.42 6.96 13.97
N GLU A 520 34.15 6.11 13.24
CA GLU A 520 34.16 6.10 11.77
C GLU A 520 32.78 5.76 11.20
N LYS A 521 32.11 4.71 11.71
CA LYS A 521 30.75 4.36 11.24
C LYS A 521 29.73 5.42 11.58
N ASN A 522 29.85 6.07 12.74
CA ASN A 522 28.98 7.19 13.09
C ASN A 522 29.19 8.37 12.14
N ALA A 523 30.42 8.67 11.73
CA ALA A 523 30.71 9.72 10.76
C ALA A 523 30.11 9.40 9.38
N GLU A 524 30.21 8.14 8.93
CA GLU A 524 29.56 7.66 7.70
C GLU A 524 28.03 7.80 7.77
N SER A 525 27.41 7.28 8.82
CA SER A 525 25.96 7.39 9.05
C SER A 525 25.51 8.85 9.10
N GLN A 526 26.26 9.73 9.77
CA GLN A 526 25.98 11.17 9.81
C GLN A 526 26.08 11.80 8.41
N ALA A 527 27.07 11.41 7.62
CA ALA A 527 27.23 11.92 6.26
C ALA A 527 26.10 11.46 5.32
N LEU A 528 25.66 10.21 5.44
CA LEU A 528 24.55 9.65 4.66
C LEU A 528 23.21 10.24 5.08
N ALA A 529 22.99 10.52 6.37
CA ALA A 529 21.74 11.09 6.88
C ALA A 529 21.36 12.40 6.18
N HIS A 530 22.34 13.22 5.79
CA HIS A 530 22.09 14.46 5.06
C HIS A 530 21.77 14.27 3.57
N ARG A 531 22.09 13.10 2.99
CA ARG A 531 21.94 12.80 1.56
C ARG A 531 20.71 11.94 1.25
N ILE A 532 20.37 11.04 2.17
CA ILE A 532 19.26 10.10 2.03
C ILE A 532 18.10 10.61 2.88
N THR A 533 16.98 10.98 2.26
CA THR A 533 15.81 11.51 3.00
C THR A 533 14.96 10.44 3.66
N HIS A 534 15.19 9.17 3.35
CA HIS A 534 14.48 8.07 3.97
C HIS A 534 14.72 8.00 5.49
N PRO A 535 13.67 7.83 6.33
CA PRO A 535 13.80 7.76 7.79
C PRO A 535 14.82 6.74 8.31
N ILE A 536 14.99 5.61 7.62
CA ILE A 536 15.97 4.57 8.03
C ILE A 536 17.43 5.06 8.05
N ALA A 537 17.75 6.10 7.27
CA ALA A 537 19.08 6.71 7.22
C ALA A 537 19.21 7.92 8.15
N ARG A 538 18.12 8.36 8.79
CA ARG A 538 18.05 9.62 9.53
C ARG A 538 17.74 9.38 11.01
N PRO A 539 18.65 9.74 11.93
CA PRO A 539 18.37 9.61 13.35
C PRO A 539 17.22 10.53 13.79
N PRO A 540 16.35 10.09 14.72
CA PRO A 540 15.27 10.91 15.25
C PRO A 540 15.81 12.14 15.99
N GLY A 541 15.05 13.25 15.96
CA GLY A 541 15.38 14.48 16.69
C GLY A 541 16.43 15.38 16.04
N VAL A 542 16.93 15.02 14.84
CA VAL A 542 17.81 15.86 14.03
C VAL A 542 16.99 16.65 13.00
N VAL A 543 17.32 17.92 12.81
CA VAL A 543 16.70 18.78 11.79
C VAL A 543 17.58 18.83 10.55
N PHE A 544 17.02 18.41 9.41
CA PHE A 544 17.71 18.36 8.12
C PHE A 544 17.36 19.57 7.24
N SER A 545 18.30 19.94 6.35
CA SER A 545 18.10 21.02 5.38
C SER A 545 17.01 20.69 4.36
N ASP A 546 16.99 19.43 3.91
CA ASP A 546 16.00 18.87 3.01
C ASP A 546 15.25 17.79 3.78
N ALA A 547 13.93 17.94 3.94
CA ALA A 547 13.07 16.99 4.63
C ALA A 547 12.73 15.78 3.74
N ASP A 548 12.14 14.72 4.31
CA ASP A 548 11.49 13.71 3.50
C ASP A 548 10.15 14.24 2.95
N VAL A 549 9.38 14.92 3.81
CA VAL A 549 8.04 15.42 3.49
C VAL A 549 7.99 16.94 3.57
N VAL A 550 7.49 17.58 2.52
CA VAL A 550 7.18 19.02 2.50
C VAL A 550 5.68 19.22 2.47
N VAL A 551 5.15 19.91 3.47
CA VAL A 551 3.73 20.21 3.60
C VAL A 551 3.49 21.66 3.21
N THR A 552 2.70 21.92 2.17
CA THR A 552 2.28 23.28 1.80
C THR A 552 0.85 23.52 2.25
N LEU A 553 0.63 24.56 3.04
CA LEU A 553 -0.72 24.93 3.50
C LEU A 553 -1.43 25.78 2.44
N ALA A 554 -2.66 25.42 2.07
CA ALA A 554 -3.53 26.28 1.27
C ALA A 554 -4.00 27.50 2.07
N GLU A 555 -4.45 28.54 1.37
CA GLU A 555 -4.98 29.77 1.97
C GLU A 555 -6.12 29.47 2.97
N ALA A 556 -6.99 28.50 2.64
CA ALA A 556 -8.07 28.05 3.52
C ALA A 556 -7.59 27.52 4.88
N VAL A 557 -6.35 27.02 4.96
CA VAL A 557 -5.72 26.55 6.20
C VAL A 557 -5.07 27.72 6.95
N THR A 558 -4.32 28.57 6.26
CA THR A 558 -3.62 29.70 6.87
C THR A 558 -4.55 30.83 7.32
N ALA A 559 -5.69 31.00 6.64
CA ALA A 559 -6.72 32.00 6.97
C ALA A 559 -7.81 31.45 7.92
N ALA A 560 -7.62 30.24 8.46
CA ALA A 560 -8.55 29.65 9.42
C ALA A 560 -8.59 30.43 10.75
N ALA A 561 -9.46 30.01 11.67
CA ALA A 561 -9.60 30.64 12.97
C ALA A 561 -8.25 30.67 13.75
N PRO A 562 -8.05 31.64 14.67
CA PRO A 562 -6.79 31.79 15.40
C PRO A 562 -6.34 30.49 16.09
N GLY A 563 -5.08 30.09 15.90
CA GLY A 563 -4.51 28.89 16.49
C GLY A 563 -4.70 27.60 15.67
N VAL A 564 -5.53 27.62 14.61
CA VAL A 564 -5.77 26.44 13.77
C VAL A 564 -4.53 26.07 12.97
N ALA A 565 -3.95 27.04 12.23
CA ALA A 565 -2.78 26.81 11.40
C ALA A 565 -1.59 26.36 12.25
N GLU A 566 -1.41 26.95 13.44
CA GLU A 566 -0.38 26.60 14.39
C GLU A 566 -0.51 25.16 14.89
N ARG A 567 -1.74 24.71 15.21
CA ARG A 567 -1.99 23.31 15.61
C ARG A 567 -1.70 22.33 14.47
N VAL A 568 -2.08 22.68 13.24
CA VAL A 568 -1.77 21.88 12.04
C VAL A 568 -0.25 21.79 11.86
N ILE A 569 0.47 22.92 11.89
CA ILE A 569 1.93 22.95 11.74
C ILE A 569 2.60 22.03 12.77
N VAL A 570 2.28 22.16 14.06
CA VAL A 570 2.89 21.32 15.11
C VAL A 570 2.62 19.83 14.89
N SER A 571 1.40 19.46 14.50
CA SER A 571 1.07 18.06 14.22
C SER A 571 1.88 17.49 13.06
N TRP A 572 2.05 18.24 11.96
CA TRP A 572 2.82 17.79 10.81
C TRP A 572 4.34 17.75 11.06
N LEU A 573 4.88 18.70 11.83
CA LEU A 573 6.27 18.66 12.29
C LEU A 573 6.55 17.48 13.23
N GLY A 574 5.54 17.00 13.97
CA GLY A 574 5.63 15.84 14.86
C GLY A 574 5.49 14.48 14.16
N ALA A 575 5.02 14.46 12.92
CA ALA A 575 4.71 13.21 12.19
C ALA A 575 5.94 12.52 11.58
N GLY A 576 7.10 13.18 11.59
CA GLY A 576 8.33 12.65 11.00
C GLY A 576 9.27 13.76 10.54
N ASP A 577 10.09 13.44 9.55
CA ASP A 577 11.01 14.39 8.92
C ASP A 577 10.26 15.31 7.92
N THR A 578 9.57 16.29 8.51
CA THR A 578 8.65 17.18 7.81
C THR A 578 9.10 18.64 7.88
N GLN A 579 9.00 19.35 6.77
CA GLN A 579 9.02 20.81 6.71
C GLN A 579 7.65 21.35 6.28
N VAL A 580 7.25 22.49 6.82
CA VAL A 580 5.97 23.15 6.48
C VAL A 580 6.23 24.46 5.74
N ARG A 581 5.77 24.52 4.50
CA ARG A 581 5.85 25.69 3.63
C ARG A 581 4.67 26.62 3.85
N VAL A 582 4.96 27.84 4.30
CA VAL A 582 4.01 28.96 4.48
C VAL A 582 4.60 30.25 3.94
N ALA A 583 3.75 31.15 3.43
CA ALA A 583 4.22 32.43 2.88
C ALA A 583 4.89 33.30 3.95
N GLU A 584 4.32 33.36 5.15
CA GLU A 584 4.86 34.06 6.30
C GLU A 584 4.67 33.17 7.53
N ALA A 585 5.76 32.87 8.24
CA ALA A 585 5.70 32.06 9.45
C ALA A 585 5.20 32.91 10.62
N ALA A 586 4.24 32.40 11.39
CA ALA A 586 3.82 33.04 12.63
C ALA A 586 5.02 33.24 13.56
N GLY A 587 5.04 34.33 14.34
CA GLY A 587 6.21 34.71 15.15
C GLY A 587 6.71 33.61 16.10
N MET A 588 5.83 32.70 16.53
CA MET A 588 6.22 31.54 17.35
C MET A 588 7.08 30.50 16.63
N PHE A 589 7.00 30.42 15.29
CA PHE A 589 7.82 29.53 14.47
C PHE A 589 9.07 30.21 13.91
N ALA A 590 9.32 31.48 14.23
CA ALA A 590 10.40 32.26 13.62
C ALA A 590 11.81 31.67 13.85
N ALA A 591 11.99 30.87 14.91
CA ALA A 591 13.23 30.19 15.23
C ALA A 591 13.29 28.73 14.72
N ASP A 592 12.18 28.16 14.23
CA ASP A 592 12.14 26.80 13.71
C ASP A 592 12.43 26.80 12.21
N PRO A 593 13.61 26.32 11.76
CA PRO A 593 13.99 26.34 10.35
C PRO A 593 13.13 25.40 9.48
N ARG A 594 12.29 24.55 10.10
CA ARG A 594 11.36 23.67 9.38
C ARG A 594 10.10 24.38 8.90
N VAL A 595 9.86 25.63 9.31
CA VAL A 595 8.68 26.41 8.93
C VAL A 595 9.09 27.67 8.20
N GLY A 596 8.63 27.84 6.95
CA GLY A 596 8.95 29.04 6.20
C GLY A 596 8.57 29.00 4.72
N PRO A 597 8.95 30.01 3.93
CA PRO A 597 8.58 30.11 2.52
C PRO A 597 9.36 29.15 1.61
N GLN A 598 10.49 28.63 2.10
CA GLN A 598 11.34 27.68 1.39
C GLN A 598 11.30 26.34 2.12
N ALA A 599 10.99 25.28 1.39
CA ALA A 599 11.05 23.91 1.90
C ALA A 599 11.37 22.98 0.73
N ARG A 600 12.19 21.96 1.01
CA ARG A 600 12.62 20.96 0.03
C ARG A 600 12.44 19.57 0.62
N GLY A 601 12.00 18.65 -0.21
CA GLY A 601 11.88 17.25 0.18
C GLY A 601 11.38 16.36 -0.95
N ARG A 602 11.50 15.04 -0.72
CA ARG A 602 11.12 13.99 -1.67
C ARG A 602 9.61 14.06 -1.94
N VAL A 603 8.81 14.02 -0.89
CA VAL A 603 7.35 13.98 -0.96
C VAL A 603 6.79 15.36 -0.72
N ARG A 604 5.82 15.77 -1.55
CA ARG A 604 5.10 17.03 -1.38
C ARG A 604 3.66 16.74 -1.02
N VAL A 605 3.21 17.30 0.10
CA VAL A 605 1.82 17.26 0.53
C VAL A 605 1.27 18.68 0.44
N HIS A 606 0.19 18.90 -0.31
CA HIS A 606 -0.53 20.16 -0.31
C HIS A 606 -1.83 20.01 0.47
N LEU A 607 -1.91 20.64 1.65
CA LEU A 607 -3.08 20.59 2.52
C LEU A 607 -4.13 21.60 2.07
N LEU A 608 -5.29 21.09 1.68
CA LEU A 608 -6.46 21.86 1.26
C LEU A 608 -7.34 22.25 2.45
N HIS A 609 -7.30 21.45 3.52
CA HIS A 609 -8.13 21.62 4.71
C HIS A 609 -7.28 21.55 6.00
N PRO A 610 -7.72 22.20 7.10
CA PRO A 610 -7.00 22.21 8.37
C PRO A 610 -7.13 20.86 9.08
N VAL A 611 -6.33 19.88 8.67
CA VAL A 611 -6.31 18.53 9.24
C VAL A 611 -4.96 18.24 9.89
N LEU A 612 -4.99 17.45 10.96
CA LEU A 612 -3.77 16.94 11.59
C LEU A 612 -3.04 15.96 10.67
N ALA A 613 -1.77 15.70 10.96
CA ALA A 613 -1.07 14.62 10.28
C ALA A 613 -1.70 13.26 10.62
N PRO A 614 -1.82 12.35 9.65
CA PRO A 614 -2.29 10.99 9.90
C PRO A 614 -1.31 10.26 10.83
N GLU A 615 -1.83 9.32 11.63
CA GLU A 615 -0.99 8.51 12.55
C GLU A 615 0.09 7.70 11.82
N ASP A 616 -0.23 7.18 10.63
CA ASP A 616 0.68 6.41 9.77
C ASP A 616 1.01 7.18 8.48
N LEU A 617 1.77 8.27 8.63
CA LEU A 617 2.28 9.03 7.48
C LEU A 617 3.22 8.18 6.57
N PRO A 618 4.13 7.34 7.09
CA PRO A 618 4.96 6.48 6.25
C PRO A 618 4.14 5.53 5.37
N GLY A 619 3.13 4.86 5.93
CA GLY A 619 2.25 3.97 5.18
C GLY A 619 1.43 4.70 4.11
N LEU A 620 1.01 5.94 4.37
CA LEU A 620 0.36 6.78 3.34
C LEU A 620 1.32 7.11 2.19
N ILE A 621 2.58 7.43 2.48
CA ILE A 621 3.59 7.75 1.46
C ILE A 621 3.87 6.53 0.60
N ALA A 622 4.14 5.39 1.22
CA ALA A 622 4.37 4.13 0.51
C ALA A 622 3.18 3.77 -0.40
N ALA A 623 1.95 3.96 0.09
CA ALA A 623 0.75 3.76 -0.70
C ALA A 623 0.62 4.75 -1.86
N ALA A 624 0.96 6.03 -1.65
CA ALA A 624 0.96 7.01 -2.73
C ALA A 624 1.98 6.65 -3.81
N GLU A 625 3.18 6.22 -3.42
CA GLU A 625 4.24 5.80 -4.35
C GLU A 625 3.85 4.56 -5.17
N SER A 626 3.31 3.51 -4.54
CA SER A 626 2.88 2.28 -5.22
C SER A 626 1.70 2.49 -6.18
N LEU A 627 0.91 3.54 -5.95
CA LEU A 627 -0.24 3.91 -6.77
C LEU A 627 0.10 4.96 -7.84
N GLY A 628 1.38 5.17 -8.13
CA GLY A 628 1.83 6.06 -9.21
C GLY A 628 2.19 7.47 -8.75
N GLY A 629 2.54 7.63 -7.47
CA GLY A 629 3.16 8.82 -6.88
C GLY A 629 2.30 10.07 -6.84
N VAL A 630 1.07 10.08 -7.36
CA VAL A 630 0.12 11.18 -7.19
C VAL A 630 -1.09 10.65 -6.47
N ALA A 631 -1.48 11.28 -5.35
CA ALA A 631 -2.63 10.85 -4.58
C ALA A 631 -3.46 12.02 -4.01
N GLU A 632 -4.77 11.86 -3.96
CA GLU A 632 -5.72 12.64 -3.19
C GLU A 632 -5.93 11.95 -1.84
N ILE A 633 -5.66 12.65 -0.75
CA ILE A 633 -5.93 12.17 0.61
C ILE A 633 -7.36 12.54 0.96
N VAL A 634 -8.16 11.53 1.28
CA VAL A 634 -9.58 11.69 1.58
C VAL A 634 -9.80 11.46 3.07
N ALA A 635 -10.43 12.42 3.73
CA ALA A 635 -10.90 12.29 5.11
C ALA A 635 -12.35 12.76 5.17
N ASP A 636 -13.22 11.98 5.83
CA ASP A 636 -14.66 12.25 5.93
C ASP A 636 -15.36 12.47 4.56
N GLY A 637 -14.86 11.81 3.51
CA GLY A 637 -15.40 11.93 2.15
C GLY A 637 -14.97 13.18 1.37
N GLU A 638 -14.18 14.07 1.98
CA GLU A 638 -13.60 15.26 1.33
C GLU A 638 -12.11 15.05 1.02
N VAL A 639 -11.64 15.61 -0.10
CA VAL A 639 -10.21 15.64 -0.39
C VAL A 639 -9.56 16.71 0.50
N VAL A 640 -8.77 16.28 1.47
CA VAL A 640 -8.12 17.16 2.46
C VAL A 640 -6.68 17.50 2.10
N ALA A 641 -6.04 16.69 1.28
CA ALA A 641 -4.70 16.96 0.77
C ALA A 641 -4.46 16.34 -0.61
N THR A 642 -3.44 16.83 -1.31
CA THR A 642 -2.85 16.12 -2.45
C THR A 642 -1.40 15.77 -2.12
N VAL A 643 -0.93 14.62 -2.60
CA VAL A 643 0.43 14.11 -2.42
C VAL A 643 1.06 13.95 -3.79
N THR A 644 2.33 14.34 -3.88
CA THR A 644 3.18 14.10 -5.04
C THR A 644 4.51 13.53 -4.58
N ALA A 645 4.82 12.32 -5.03
CA ALA A 645 6.08 11.62 -4.87
C ALA A 645 6.70 11.39 -6.27
N PRO A 646 7.96 11.76 -6.49
CA PRO A 646 8.56 11.87 -7.83
C PRO A 646 8.93 10.52 -8.47
N ARG A 647 8.93 9.41 -7.70
CA ARG A 647 9.37 8.09 -8.14
C ARG A 647 8.62 7.60 -9.39
N VAL A 648 7.31 7.77 -9.41
CA VAL A 648 6.44 7.50 -10.56
C VAL A 648 5.44 8.63 -10.59
N VAL A 649 5.22 9.28 -11.73
CA VAL A 649 4.12 10.24 -11.87
C VAL A 649 3.11 9.62 -12.83
N GLY A 650 2.04 9.05 -12.28
CA GLY A 650 0.85 8.67 -13.03
C GLY A 650 0.06 9.92 -13.44
N ASP A 651 -0.68 9.81 -14.54
CA ASP A 651 -1.53 10.90 -15.03
C ASP A 651 -2.80 11.10 -14.18
N ASP A 652 -3.25 10.05 -13.49
CA ASP A 652 -4.44 10.05 -12.64
C ASP A 652 -4.06 9.93 -11.15
N PRO A 653 -4.53 10.84 -10.27
CA PRO A 653 -4.26 10.74 -8.84
C PRO A 653 -5.04 9.58 -8.22
N ALA A 654 -4.35 8.74 -7.45
CA ALA A 654 -4.97 7.72 -6.61
C ALA A 654 -5.77 8.36 -5.46
N ARG A 655 -6.77 7.68 -4.92
CA ARG A 655 -7.48 8.16 -3.70
C ARG A 655 -7.12 7.31 -2.51
N ILE A 656 -6.64 7.95 -1.44
CA ILE A 656 -6.20 7.29 -0.22
C ILE A 656 -7.05 7.82 0.93
N ALA A 657 -7.99 7.00 1.39
CA ALA A 657 -8.75 7.29 2.61
C ALA A 657 -7.84 7.18 3.85
N VAL A 658 -7.91 8.17 4.74
CA VAL A 658 -7.19 8.20 6.02
C VAL A 658 -8.07 8.64 7.18
N ARG A 659 -7.69 8.23 8.39
CA ARG A 659 -8.22 8.77 9.63
C ARG A 659 -7.37 9.97 10.04
N THR A 660 -7.97 11.15 10.13
CA THR A 660 -7.32 12.36 10.64
C THR A 660 -8.37 13.30 11.26
N GLU A 661 -7.95 14.11 12.24
CA GLU A 661 -8.81 15.08 12.90
C GLU A 661 -8.83 16.41 12.12
N ARG A 662 -10.03 16.91 11.82
CA ARG A 662 -10.21 18.28 11.32
C ARG A 662 -10.19 19.27 12.48
N VAL A 663 -9.30 20.25 12.39
CA VAL A 663 -9.18 21.32 13.39
C VAL A 663 -10.15 22.44 13.06
N SER A 664 -10.95 22.85 14.04
CA SER A 664 -11.96 23.91 13.87
C SER A 664 -11.99 24.87 15.05
N GLY A 665 -12.40 26.12 14.77
CA GLY A 665 -12.56 27.18 15.77
C GLY A 665 -11.25 27.73 16.34
N PRO A 666 -11.31 28.73 17.24
CA PRO A 666 -10.12 29.22 17.91
C PRO A 666 -9.50 28.14 18.79
N VAL A 667 -8.21 27.87 18.60
CA VAL A 667 -7.49 26.83 19.35
C VAL A 667 -6.65 27.47 20.44
N ARG A 668 -6.80 26.95 21.67
CA ARG A 668 -5.93 27.31 22.79
C ARG A 668 -4.61 26.53 22.70
N LEU A 669 -3.54 27.20 22.32
CA LEU A 669 -2.27 26.58 21.95
C LEU A 669 -1.49 25.99 23.14
N GLU A 670 -1.65 26.52 24.35
CA GLU A 670 -0.83 26.16 25.52
C GLU A 670 -0.86 24.65 25.85
N ARG A 671 -1.92 23.93 25.47
CA ARG A 671 -2.05 22.47 25.69
C ARG A 671 -1.26 21.63 24.68
N TRP A 672 -0.99 22.18 23.50
CA TRP A 672 -0.38 21.45 22.38
C TRP A 672 1.12 21.70 22.29
N PHE A 673 1.58 22.84 22.81
CA PHE A 673 2.98 23.24 22.82
C PHE A 673 3.73 22.80 24.09
N ALA A 674 3.08 22.11 25.03
CA ALA A 674 3.73 21.64 26.26
C ALA A 674 4.79 20.53 26.01
N GLN A 675 4.79 19.94 24.81
CA GLN A 675 5.72 18.90 24.36
C GLN A 675 6.56 19.33 23.15
N TRP A 676 6.38 20.56 22.64
CA TRP A 676 7.06 21.09 21.46
C TRP A 676 8.32 21.87 21.84
#